data_AF-A0AAN8AB69-F1
#
_entry.id   AF-A0AAN8AB69-F1
#
_cell.length_a   1.000
_cell.length_b   1.000
_cell.length_c   1.000
_cell.angle_alpha   90.00
_cell.angle_beta   90.00
_cell.angle_gamma   90.00
#
_symmetry.space_group_name_H-M   'P 1'
#
loop_
_entity.id
_entity.type
_entity.pdbx_description
1 polymer ?
#
loop_
_entity_poly.entity_id
_entity_poly.type
_entity_poly.pdbx_seq_one_letter_code
_entity_poly.pdbx_strand_id
1 'polypeptide(L)'
;MEGGDHSAGGSDESPSEAEFPSGREEGLTNDEQMSPDWLEDMEDSDSLAVERLLSPMSRAEVPGPGCSPAWALALYGRECFSGEVIKYAVNLGQHTGSPCLDVKTQELQQQLWIETRNLKKTRIFYQKLMQQERKNKGSDNKLMLSKLKSQLEELRSKVVFLDSVKKHLEILSVDQWGLEVSLLPSLASCGPSSLDFQSSEDPSVLSFSTSKGKSTLQVGSPLGLMAYLYARDAAVEGYIQQFLYTYRFLCTPEQLLQFITDKFITAARQGPDMSGDAEKIFHRSLDLFQFWITDCRQVDFAPKSSLVDKFESFLNTEVLPVDSRGEALLAALHTPAYTTWSQRSESVLSLLSLQEEDDSVCLHSSTEDLGRKWRFSRVVEPSAALSKDKAFSIATALPMPCYGSMVDDLSTACLHSEERIPFSQNESSAQHVTQQLTLLQQEIFQGCHPVHFLNSRIQGVRDKVSSPNKNVSQHVPPAEGGGLPVCEDPSSDSFLPQLLSYADSVANWISAEIVLCDSAKTQLALLTKFLLIGKHCYESRNFATAMQVLRGLENVIVRQLPAWKHLSTKVFEILEELRAVQVFLKSDDMCLMGGEHTKRKPTLPSAHILAMHVQQQEIGAFTLTTGAYKWTKLRSIAKVVSQVHAFQDAVYPYSPDRDLQAYLRRRIARLATSDIHLLAADNDANFRQSSERQTRRIQNTLRRVKATFQ
;
A
#
# COMPACT_ATOMS: atom_id res chain seq x y z
N MET A 1 -47.56 -25.44 34.57
CA MET A 1 -48.45 -26.22 35.45
C MET A 1 -49.67 -25.34 35.66
N GLU A 2 -50.84 -25.65 35.09
CA GLU A 2 -51.23 -26.68 34.10
C GLU A 2 -50.51 -26.49 32.72
N GLY A 3 -50.70 -27.20 31.59
CA GLY A 3 -51.69 -28.20 31.08
C GLY A 3 -52.62 -27.54 30.03
N GLY A 4 -52.91 -28.07 28.83
CA GLY A 4 -52.80 -29.43 28.23
C GLY A 4 -54.15 -30.16 28.29
N ASP A 5 -54.76 -30.75 27.23
CA ASP A 5 -54.36 -30.98 25.82
C ASP A 5 -55.59 -31.27 24.89
N HIS A 6 -55.37 -31.27 23.55
CA HIS A 6 -56.05 -31.98 22.41
C HIS A 6 -57.59 -32.22 22.35
N SER A 7 -58.34 -31.81 21.28
CA SER A 7 -58.53 -32.42 19.91
C SER A 7 -59.58 -33.57 19.86
N ALA A 8 -60.38 -33.88 18.82
CA ALA A 8 -60.54 -33.48 17.39
C ALA A 8 -62.08 -33.40 17.01
N GLY A 9 -62.65 -33.54 15.78
CA GLY A 9 -62.20 -33.80 14.39
C GLY A 9 -63.39 -34.18 13.43
N GLY A 10 -63.23 -34.10 12.09
CA GLY A 10 -64.22 -34.45 11.03
C GLY A 10 -64.43 -33.31 9.98
N SER A 11 -64.25 -33.50 8.67
CA SER A 11 -65.07 -34.22 7.64
C SER A 11 -66.33 -33.44 7.20
N ASP A 12 -66.68 -33.28 5.91
CA ASP A 12 -66.08 -33.75 4.63
C ASP A 12 -66.56 -32.88 3.42
N GLU A 13 -65.98 -33.08 2.20
CA GLU A 13 -66.51 -32.87 0.82
C GLU A 13 -67.37 -31.60 0.44
N SER A 14 -67.42 -30.99 -0.75
CA SER A 14 -66.84 -31.11 -2.13
C SER A 14 -67.53 -30.00 -3.01
N PRO A 15 -67.32 -29.85 -4.35
CA PRO A 15 -66.17 -30.07 -5.23
C PRO A 15 -65.86 -28.82 -6.13
N SER A 16 -65.19 -29.04 -7.27
CA SER A 16 -64.66 -28.06 -8.26
C SER A 16 -65.52 -27.84 -9.51
N GLU A 17 -65.29 -26.73 -10.23
CA GLU A 17 -65.10 -26.56 -11.70
C GLU A 17 -65.20 -25.03 -12.02
N ALA A 18 -64.31 -24.34 -12.75
CA ALA A 18 -63.59 -24.57 -14.02
C ALA A 18 -64.42 -24.27 -15.29
N GLU A 19 -64.18 -23.11 -15.92
CA GLU A 19 -63.99 -22.93 -17.38
C GLU A 19 -63.83 -21.44 -17.79
N PHE A 20 -63.03 -21.20 -18.84
CA PHE A 20 -62.99 -19.95 -19.62
C PHE A 20 -63.52 -20.25 -21.03
N PRO A 21 -64.25 -19.33 -21.65
CA PRO A 21 -64.22 -19.18 -23.11
C PRO A 21 -63.64 -17.83 -23.54
N SER A 22 -63.23 -17.74 -24.81
CA SER A 22 -62.54 -16.60 -25.41
C SER A 22 -63.29 -16.01 -26.62
N GLY A 23 -63.00 -14.75 -26.94
CA GLY A 23 -63.44 -14.09 -28.18
C GLY A 23 -64.69 -13.21 -28.05
N ARG A 24 -64.94 -12.27 -28.98
CA ARG A 24 -64.14 -11.89 -30.16
C ARG A 24 -64.50 -10.44 -30.61
N GLU A 25 -63.73 -9.92 -31.57
CA GLU A 25 -64.02 -8.87 -32.59
C GLU A 25 -65.51 -8.46 -32.79
N GLU A 26 -65.92 -7.24 -33.17
CA GLU A 26 -65.28 -6.08 -33.86
C GLU A 26 -66.18 -4.82 -33.63
N GLY A 27 -65.86 -3.55 -33.95
CA GLY A 27 -64.66 -2.93 -34.52
C GLY A 27 -64.95 -1.53 -35.11
N LEU A 28 -63.90 -0.70 -35.32
CA LEU A 28 -63.84 0.49 -36.21
C LEU A 28 -64.68 1.74 -35.81
N THR A 29 -64.36 2.99 -36.17
CA THR A 29 -63.44 3.58 -37.20
C THR A 29 -62.67 4.82 -36.69
N ASN A 30 -61.41 4.98 -37.13
CA ASN A 30 -60.69 6.23 -37.56
C ASN A 30 -60.63 7.47 -36.62
N ASP A 31 -59.61 8.35 -36.67
CA ASP A 31 -58.28 8.36 -37.32
C ASP A 31 -57.39 9.41 -36.60
N GLU A 32 -56.09 9.17 -36.47
CA GLU A 32 -55.01 10.10 -36.88
C GLU A 32 -53.61 9.49 -36.63
N GLN A 33 -52.63 9.90 -37.43
CA GLN A 33 -51.35 9.20 -37.62
C GLN A 33 -50.23 9.73 -36.70
N MET A 34 -49.40 8.83 -36.14
CA MET A 34 -47.98 8.77 -36.54
C MET A 34 -47.25 7.49 -36.06
N SER A 35 -46.23 7.10 -36.83
CA SER A 35 -45.26 6.00 -36.60
C SER A 35 -44.02 6.31 -37.49
N PRO A 36 -42.88 5.59 -37.42
CA PRO A 36 -42.60 4.35 -36.69
C PRO A 36 -41.29 4.38 -35.84
N ASP A 37 -40.93 3.20 -35.32
CA ASP A 37 -39.59 2.61 -35.06
C ASP A 37 -38.33 3.47 -34.94
N TRP A 38 -37.45 3.07 -34.00
CA TRP A 38 -36.11 2.56 -34.34
C TRP A 38 -35.58 1.66 -33.21
N LEU A 39 -35.32 0.39 -33.54
CA LEU A 39 -34.55 -0.56 -32.74
C LEU A 39 -33.20 -0.71 -33.46
N GLU A 40 -32.10 -0.30 -32.84
CA GLU A 40 -30.77 -0.78 -33.24
C GLU A 40 -29.76 -0.68 -32.08
N ASP A 41 -29.05 -1.79 -31.95
CA ASP A 41 -28.05 -2.22 -30.98
C ASP A 41 -27.08 -1.19 -30.37
N MET A 42 -26.80 -1.39 -29.09
CA MET A 42 -25.51 -1.09 -28.45
C MET A 42 -25.04 -2.40 -27.81
N GLU A 43 -24.06 -3.06 -28.45
CA GLU A 43 -23.63 -4.42 -28.10
C GLU A 43 -23.06 -4.53 -26.68
N ASP A 44 -23.48 -5.54 -25.94
CA ASP A 44 -23.13 -5.77 -24.52
C ASP A 44 -21.71 -6.37 -24.39
N SER A 45 -20.70 -5.60 -24.78
CA SER A 45 -19.29 -6.04 -24.86
C SER A 45 -18.69 -6.47 -23.51
N ASP A 46 -19.26 -6.03 -22.38
CA ASP A 46 -18.84 -6.44 -21.03
C ASP A 46 -19.39 -7.83 -20.63
N SER A 47 -20.42 -8.35 -21.32
CA SER A 47 -21.03 -9.66 -21.00
C SER A 47 -20.04 -10.83 -21.17
N LEU A 48 -19.15 -10.77 -22.16
CA LEU A 48 -18.13 -11.79 -22.44
C LEU A 48 -17.02 -11.86 -21.38
N ALA A 49 -16.89 -10.84 -20.52
CA ALA A 49 -16.05 -10.91 -19.33
C ALA A 49 -16.72 -11.71 -18.19
N VAL A 50 -18.04 -11.86 -18.22
CA VAL A 50 -18.84 -12.55 -17.19
C VAL A 50 -19.09 -14.03 -17.54
N GLU A 51 -19.24 -14.39 -18.81
CA GLU A 51 -19.42 -15.80 -19.21
C GLU A 51 -18.26 -16.71 -18.81
N ARG A 52 -17.02 -16.21 -18.71
CA ARG A 52 -15.88 -16.98 -18.20
C ARG A 52 -15.98 -17.37 -16.72
N LEU A 53 -16.97 -16.88 -15.99
CA LEU A 53 -17.29 -17.28 -14.61
C LEU A 53 -18.47 -18.26 -14.52
N LEU A 54 -18.93 -18.80 -15.65
CA LEU A 54 -20.13 -19.64 -15.73
C LEU A 54 -19.84 -21.00 -16.38
N SER A 55 -19.63 -22.02 -15.56
CA SER A 55 -19.70 -23.44 -15.97
C SER A 55 -20.22 -24.32 -14.83
N PRO A 56 -20.95 -25.41 -15.11
CA PRO A 56 -21.52 -26.24 -14.05
C PRO A 56 -20.47 -27.06 -13.30
N MET A 57 -20.54 -27.02 -11.97
CA MET A 57 -19.67 -27.71 -11.01
C MET A 57 -19.35 -29.17 -11.41
N SER A 58 -18.14 -29.41 -11.92
CA SER A 58 -17.63 -30.77 -12.19
C SER A 58 -16.10 -30.91 -12.16
N ARG A 59 -15.39 -29.97 -11.52
CA ARG A 59 -13.99 -30.08 -11.07
C ARG A 59 -13.77 -29.16 -9.86
N ALA A 60 -12.82 -29.51 -9.01
CA ALA A 60 -12.49 -28.75 -7.80
C ALA A 60 -11.59 -27.55 -8.14
N GLU A 61 -12.18 -26.44 -8.55
CA GLU A 61 -11.44 -25.18 -8.69
C GLU A 61 -11.22 -24.55 -7.30
N VAL A 62 -9.95 -24.53 -6.87
CA VAL A 62 -9.53 -23.93 -5.60
C VAL A 62 -9.79 -22.42 -5.64
N PRO A 63 -10.40 -21.80 -4.61
CA PRO A 63 -10.63 -20.37 -4.58
C PRO A 63 -9.33 -19.56 -4.71
N GLY A 64 -9.23 -18.74 -5.77
CA GLY A 64 -8.08 -17.87 -6.01
C GLY A 64 -7.84 -16.88 -4.85
N PRO A 65 -6.57 -16.60 -4.49
CA PRO A 65 -6.22 -15.98 -3.21
C PRO A 65 -6.61 -14.49 -3.14
N GLY A 66 -7.77 -14.21 -2.53
CA GLY A 66 -8.25 -12.86 -2.21
C GLY A 66 -7.53 -12.18 -1.04
N CYS A 67 -6.26 -12.53 -0.79
CA CYS A 67 -5.55 -12.29 0.46
C CYS A 67 -5.73 -10.88 1.03
N SER A 68 -6.46 -10.84 2.17
CA SER A 68 -6.54 -9.73 3.11
C SER A 68 -5.17 -9.04 3.31
N PRO A 69 -5.09 -7.72 3.56
CA PRO A 69 -3.81 -7.03 3.67
C PRO A 69 -2.98 -7.59 4.83
N ALA A 70 -1.90 -8.31 4.50
CA ALA A 70 -1.04 -9.04 5.44
C ALA A 70 -0.49 -8.15 6.56
N TRP A 71 -0.30 -6.86 6.28
CA TRP A 71 0.09 -5.86 7.27
C TRP A 71 -0.90 -5.73 8.42
N ALA A 72 -2.21 -5.87 8.19
CA ALA A 72 -3.24 -5.68 9.21
C ALA A 72 -3.19 -6.82 10.25
N LEU A 73 -2.95 -8.05 9.80
CA LEU A 73 -2.71 -9.20 10.68
C LEU A 73 -1.40 -9.06 11.44
N ALA A 74 -0.32 -8.66 10.77
CA ALA A 74 0.96 -8.42 11.44
C ALA A 74 0.82 -7.37 12.57
N LEU A 75 0.04 -6.32 12.32
CA LEU A 75 -0.13 -5.18 13.21
C LEU A 75 -1.11 -5.42 14.37
N TYR A 76 -2.30 -5.94 14.09
CA TYR A 76 -3.39 -6.08 15.06
C TYR A 76 -3.63 -7.53 15.51
N GLY A 77 -3.20 -8.52 14.72
CA GLY A 77 -3.41 -9.95 15.01
C GLY A 77 -4.90 -10.25 15.24
N ARG A 78 -5.22 -10.83 16.41
CA ARG A 78 -6.61 -11.18 16.78
C ARG A 78 -7.57 -9.97 16.85
N GLU A 79 -7.05 -8.75 16.91
CA GLU A 79 -7.84 -7.51 16.97
C GLU A 79 -8.10 -6.89 15.57
N CYS A 80 -7.63 -7.54 14.49
CA CYS A 80 -7.82 -7.09 13.10
C CYS A 80 -9.30 -7.11 12.63
N PHE A 81 -10.19 -7.81 13.32
CA PHE A 81 -11.62 -7.91 12.99
C PHE A 81 -12.49 -7.45 14.13
N SER A 82 -13.57 -6.73 13.83
CA SER A 82 -14.52 -6.30 14.85
C SER A 82 -15.26 -7.50 15.47
N GLY A 83 -15.69 -7.35 16.72
CA GLY A 83 -16.52 -8.35 17.40
C GLY A 83 -17.86 -8.62 16.71
N GLU A 84 -18.28 -7.78 15.76
CA GLU A 84 -19.48 -7.98 14.93
C GLU A 84 -19.18 -8.89 13.75
N VAL A 85 -18.06 -8.69 13.06
CA VAL A 85 -17.56 -9.58 11.98
C VAL A 85 -17.39 -11.00 12.51
N ILE A 86 -16.78 -11.17 13.69
CA ILE A 86 -16.57 -12.48 14.32
C ILE A 86 -17.90 -13.15 14.68
N LYS A 87 -18.85 -12.41 15.30
CA LYS A 87 -20.20 -12.94 15.60
C LYS A 87 -20.96 -13.35 14.34
N TYR A 88 -20.84 -12.57 13.27
CA TYR A 88 -21.49 -12.88 11.99
C TYR A 88 -20.91 -14.16 11.37
N ALA A 89 -19.58 -14.28 11.33
CA ALA A 89 -18.89 -15.49 10.87
C ALA A 89 -19.27 -16.75 11.69
N VAL A 90 -19.46 -16.61 13.01
CA VAL A 90 -19.97 -17.69 13.88
C VAL A 90 -21.41 -18.08 13.51
N ASN A 91 -22.26 -17.12 13.17
CA ASN A 91 -23.69 -17.35 12.89
C ASN A 91 -24.01 -17.88 11.48
N LEU A 92 -23.13 -17.71 10.50
CA LEU A 92 -23.28 -18.33 9.18
C LEU A 92 -23.42 -19.87 9.30
N GLY A 93 -24.26 -20.46 8.45
CA GLY A 93 -24.51 -21.90 8.35
C GLY A 93 -25.33 -22.54 9.48
N GLN A 94 -25.81 -21.80 10.49
CA GLN A 94 -26.52 -22.40 11.64
C GLN A 94 -27.76 -23.22 11.24
N HIS A 95 -28.41 -22.86 10.13
CA HIS A 95 -29.53 -23.57 9.50
C HIS A 95 -29.21 -24.99 9.03
N THR A 96 -27.93 -25.35 8.86
CA THR A 96 -27.49 -26.64 8.28
C THR A 96 -27.19 -27.73 9.34
N GLY A 97 -27.37 -27.43 10.63
CA GLY A 97 -27.17 -28.38 11.74
C GLY A 97 -25.70 -28.69 12.09
N SER A 98 -24.80 -28.75 11.10
CA SER A 98 -23.35 -28.83 11.28
C SER A 98 -22.63 -27.91 10.28
N PRO A 99 -22.39 -26.63 10.64
CA PRO A 99 -21.82 -25.65 9.71
C PRO A 99 -20.30 -25.77 9.55
N CYS A 100 -19.84 -26.47 8.51
CA CYS A 100 -18.45 -26.42 8.06
C CYS A 100 -18.10 -25.05 7.43
N LEU A 101 -16.80 -24.78 7.24
CA LEU A 101 -16.33 -23.52 6.66
C LEU A 101 -16.75 -23.32 5.21
N ASP A 102 -16.94 -24.40 4.43
CA ASP A 102 -17.39 -24.31 3.03
C ASP A 102 -18.82 -23.77 2.94
N VAL A 103 -19.74 -24.29 3.76
CA VAL A 103 -21.13 -23.82 3.83
C VAL A 103 -21.18 -22.35 4.25
N LYS A 104 -20.36 -21.94 5.24
CA LYS A 104 -20.24 -20.55 5.67
C LYS A 104 -19.74 -19.63 4.54
N THR A 105 -18.76 -20.11 3.78
CA THR A 105 -18.17 -19.37 2.65
C THR A 105 -19.17 -19.24 1.50
N GLN A 106 -19.90 -20.30 1.17
CA GLN A 106 -20.95 -20.29 0.13
C GLN A 106 -22.12 -19.36 0.50
N GLU A 107 -22.63 -19.42 1.74
CA GLU A 107 -23.69 -18.52 2.22
C GLU A 107 -23.24 -17.05 2.14
N LEU A 108 -22.03 -16.75 2.61
CA LEU A 108 -21.48 -15.39 2.56
C LEU A 108 -21.28 -14.91 1.12
N GLN A 109 -20.80 -15.78 0.22
CA GLN A 109 -20.61 -15.47 -1.20
C GLN A 109 -21.94 -15.15 -1.88
N GLN A 110 -23.02 -15.87 -1.55
CA GLN A 110 -24.38 -15.57 -2.02
C GLN A 110 -24.85 -14.19 -1.52
N GLN A 111 -24.68 -13.90 -0.22
CA GLN A 111 -25.04 -12.61 0.38
C GLN A 111 -24.26 -11.44 -0.25
N LEU A 112 -22.94 -11.60 -0.40
CA LEU A 112 -22.05 -10.61 -1.01
C LEU A 112 -22.40 -10.35 -2.48
N TRP A 113 -22.79 -11.39 -3.23
CA TRP A 113 -23.27 -11.24 -4.62
C TRP A 113 -24.58 -10.45 -4.69
N ILE A 114 -25.55 -10.77 -3.83
CA ILE A 114 -26.84 -10.05 -3.76
C ILE A 114 -26.59 -8.56 -3.48
N GLU A 115 -25.83 -8.23 -2.45
CA GLU A 115 -25.64 -6.82 -2.06
C GLU A 115 -24.73 -6.05 -3.02
N THR A 116 -23.72 -6.70 -3.62
CA THR A 116 -22.95 -6.08 -4.71
C THR A 116 -23.83 -5.79 -5.93
N ARG A 117 -24.77 -6.69 -6.27
CA ARG A 117 -25.74 -6.48 -7.36
C ARG A 117 -26.74 -5.36 -7.02
N ASN A 118 -27.16 -5.26 -5.76
CA ASN A 118 -28.02 -4.16 -5.28
C ASN A 118 -27.28 -2.82 -5.34
N LEU A 119 -26.05 -2.74 -4.84
CA LEU A 119 -25.20 -1.54 -4.91
C LEU A 119 -24.98 -1.06 -6.36
N LYS A 120 -24.71 -1.99 -7.29
CA LYS A 120 -24.60 -1.68 -8.73
C LYS A 120 -25.91 -1.08 -9.28
N LYS A 121 -27.08 -1.71 -9.01
CA LYS A 121 -28.39 -1.20 -9.44
C LYS A 121 -28.67 0.20 -8.88
N THR A 122 -28.47 0.41 -7.57
CA THR A 122 -28.71 1.69 -6.90
C THR A 122 -27.80 2.80 -7.43
N ARG A 123 -26.53 2.49 -7.77
CA ARG A 123 -25.63 3.47 -8.43
C ARG A 123 -26.12 3.86 -9.82
N ILE A 124 -26.51 2.90 -10.65
CA ILE A 124 -27.00 3.18 -12.02
C ILE A 124 -28.26 4.06 -11.94
N PHE A 125 -29.15 3.80 -10.98
CA PHE A 125 -30.33 4.64 -10.74
C PHE A 125 -29.94 6.04 -10.24
N TYR A 126 -28.99 6.16 -9.30
CA TYR A 126 -28.47 7.44 -8.82
C TYR A 126 -27.93 8.30 -9.97
N GLN A 127 -27.09 7.73 -10.83
CA GLN A 127 -26.49 8.43 -11.97
C GLN A 127 -27.55 8.89 -12.98
N LYS A 128 -28.54 8.05 -13.29
CA LYS A 128 -29.67 8.45 -14.17
C LYS A 128 -30.49 9.58 -13.56
N LEU A 129 -30.79 9.54 -12.27
CA LEU A 129 -31.57 10.58 -11.58
C LEU A 129 -30.79 11.89 -11.43
N MET A 130 -29.47 11.85 -11.17
CA MET A 130 -28.58 13.02 -11.20
C MET A 130 -28.54 13.68 -12.58
N GLN A 131 -28.45 12.90 -13.65
CA GLN A 131 -28.52 13.42 -15.03
C GLN A 131 -29.90 14.01 -15.35
N GLN A 132 -30.97 13.46 -14.76
CA GLN A 132 -32.33 13.98 -14.91
C GLN A 132 -32.52 15.29 -14.14
N GLU A 133 -31.97 15.46 -12.94
CA GLU A 133 -32.02 16.74 -12.21
C GLU A 133 -31.22 17.85 -12.92
N ARG A 134 -30.04 17.51 -13.47
CA ARG A 134 -29.23 18.43 -14.29
C ARG A 134 -29.99 18.95 -15.53
N LYS A 135 -30.97 18.20 -16.04
CA LYS A 135 -31.87 18.61 -17.13
C LYS A 135 -33.13 19.32 -16.63
N ASN A 136 -33.77 18.78 -15.59
CA ASN A 136 -35.08 19.18 -15.08
C ASN A 136 -34.96 19.63 -13.61
N LYS A 137 -34.91 20.95 -13.38
CA LYS A 137 -34.77 21.58 -12.05
C LYS A 137 -36.06 21.51 -11.20
N GLY A 138 -36.51 20.31 -10.88
CA GLY A 138 -37.63 20.05 -9.96
C GLY A 138 -37.17 19.87 -8.50
N SER A 139 -38.03 20.20 -7.54
CA SER A 139 -37.80 20.03 -6.10
C SER A 139 -37.63 18.57 -5.69
N ASP A 140 -38.48 17.70 -6.23
CA ASP A 140 -38.75 16.38 -5.64
C ASP A 140 -37.60 15.40 -5.91
N ASN A 141 -36.92 15.57 -7.04
CA ASN A 141 -35.70 14.86 -7.40
C ASN A 141 -34.60 15.04 -6.33
N LYS A 142 -34.47 16.23 -5.72
CA LYS A 142 -33.44 16.49 -4.70
C LYS A 142 -33.65 15.68 -3.42
N LEU A 143 -34.91 15.55 -2.98
CA LEU A 143 -35.26 14.74 -1.81
C LEU A 143 -35.09 13.24 -2.10
N MET A 144 -35.40 12.81 -3.33
CA MET A 144 -35.14 11.44 -3.75
C MET A 144 -33.63 11.14 -3.85
N LEU A 145 -32.82 12.07 -4.36
CA LEU A 145 -31.37 11.94 -4.50
C LEU A 145 -30.64 11.92 -3.15
N SER A 146 -31.05 12.73 -2.17
CA SER A 146 -30.45 12.69 -0.83
C SER A 146 -30.77 11.38 -0.09
N LYS A 147 -32.02 10.90 -0.19
CA LYS A 147 -32.41 9.58 0.33
C LYS A 147 -31.63 8.46 -0.34
N LEU A 148 -31.49 8.49 -1.67
CA LEU A 148 -30.77 7.45 -2.41
C LEU A 148 -29.25 7.50 -2.16
N LYS A 149 -28.65 8.68 -1.95
CA LYS A 149 -27.25 8.82 -1.50
C LYS A 149 -27.03 8.12 -0.17
N SER A 150 -27.97 8.26 0.78
CA SER A 150 -27.95 7.53 2.07
C SER A 150 -28.03 6.01 1.87
N GLN A 151 -28.95 5.52 1.04
CA GLN A 151 -29.11 4.08 0.78
C GLN A 151 -27.88 3.48 0.05
N LEU A 152 -27.24 4.26 -0.82
CA LEU A 152 -26.02 3.84 -1.52
C LEU A 152 -24.84 3.70 -0.54
N GLU A 153 -24.71 4.60 0.43
CA GLU A 153 -23.66 4.53 1.47
C GLU A 153 -23.92 3.42 2.51
N GLU A 154 -25.19 3.13 2.83
CA GLU A 154 -25.60 1.96 3.60
C GLU A 154 -25.21 0.65 2.89
N LEU A 155 -25.56 0.52 1.61
CA LEU A 155 -25.20 -0.64 0.78
C LEU A 155 -23.67 -0.82 0.65
N ARG A 156 -22.90 0.27 0.53
CA ARG A 156 -21.43 0.22 0.60
C ARG A 156 -20.94 -0.33 1.93
N SER A 157 -21.44 0.23 3.04
CA SER A 157 -21.04 -0.17 4.39
C SER A 157 -21.31 -1.65 4.61
N LYS A 158 -22.45 -2.15 4.10
CA LYS A 158 -22.81 -3.58 4.11
C LYS A 158 -21.87 -4.44 3.25
N VAL A 159 -21.53 -4.02 2.03
CA VAL A 159 -20.58 -4.74 1.17
C VAL A 159 -19.17 -4.79 1.79
N VAL A 160 -18.68 -3.68 2.36
CA VAL A 160 -17.38 -3.61 3.07
C VAL A 160 -17.38 -4.48 4.32
N PHE A 161 -18.49 -4.56 5.04
CA PHE A 161 -18.66 -5.48 6.17
C PHE A 161 -18.59 -6.95 5.72
N LEU A 162 -19.34 -7.34 4.68
CA LEU A 162 -19.35 -8.71 4.16
C LEU A 162 -17.99 -9.14 3.59
N ASP A 163 -17.26 -8.23 2.93
CA ASP A 163 -15.87 -8.45 2.50
C ASP A 163 -14.91 -8.61 3.71
N SER A 164 -15.15 -7.89 4.81
CA SER A 164 -14.41 -8.08 6.06
C SER A 164 -14.70 -9.44 6.71
N VAL A 165 -15.94 -9.95 6.62
CA VAL A 165 -16.28 -11.33 7.01
C VAL A 165 -15.59 -12.34 6.10
N LYS A 166 -15.51 -12.10 4.78
CA LYS A 166 -14.85 -13.01 3.83
C LYS A 166 -13.38 -13.17 4.19
N LYS A 167 -12.68 -12.06 4.40
CA LYS A 167 -11.29 -12.02 4.87
C LYS A 167 -11.08 -12.72 6.21
N HIS A 168 -12.08 -12.71 7.10
CA HIS A 168 -12.02 -13.47 8.35
C HIS A 168 -12.17 -14.98 8.12
N LEU A 169 -13.11 -15.42 7.28
CA LEU A 169 -13.28 -16.84 6.92
C LEU A 169 -12.04 -17.41 6.20
N GLU A 170 -11.41 -16.65 5.29
CA GLU A 170 -10.16 -17.04 4.61
C GLU A 170 -9.03 -17.36 5.60
N ILE A 171 -8.95 -16.64 6.72
CA ILE A 171 -7.93 -16.87 7.75
C ILE A 171 -8.31 -18.09 8.61
N LEU A 172 -9.60 -18.32 8.86
CA LEU A 172 -10.08 -19.52 9.54
C LEU A 172 -9.87 -20.79 8.69
N SER A 173 -9.96 -20.71 7.36
CA SER A 173 -9.67 -21.85 6.46
C SER A 173 -8.18 -22.18 6.34
N VAL A 174 -7.28 -21.25 6.72
CA VAL A 174 -5.87 -21.54 6.98
C VAL A 174 -5.71 -22.15 8.38
N ASP A 175 -6.32 -21.55 9.41
CA ASP A 175 -6.10 -22.00 10.80
C ASP A 175 -6.80 -23.30 11.21
N GLN A 176 -7.71 -23.84 10.39
CA GLN A 176 -8.16 -25.23 10.53
C GLN A 176 -6.99 -26.23 10.38
N TRP A 177 -5.99 -25.90 9.56
CA TRP A 177 -4.75 -26.69 9.37
C TRP A 177 -3.70 -26.42 10.45
N GLY A 178 -4.13 -26.11 11.68
CA GLY A 178 -3.26 -25.83 12.83
C GLY A 178 -3.06 -27.02 13.75
N LEU A 179 -1.80 -27.30 14.09
CA LEU A 179 -1.41 -28.31 15.08
C LEU A 179 -1.61 -27.79 16.51
N GLU A 180 -1.76 -28.72 17.46
CA GLU A 180 -1.71 -28.39 18.89
C GLU A 180 -0.29 -27.99 19.31
N VAL A 181 -0.20 -27.00 20.22
CA VAL A 181 1.08 -26.37 20.60
C VAL A 181 2.10 -27.36 21.18
N SER A 182 1.65 -28.43 21.84
CA SER A 182 2.51 -29.46 22.42
C SER A 182 3.15 -30.42 21.39
N LEU A 183 2.67 -30.44 20.14
CA LEU A 183 3.29 -31.23 19.07
C LEU A 183 4.47 -30.48 18.41
N LEU A 184 4.55 -29.17 18.60
CA LEU A 184 5.51 -28.30 17.92
C LEU A 184 6.98 -28.57 18.28
N PRO A 185 7.38 -28.95 19.51
CA PRO A 185 8.76 -29.34 19.78
C PRO A 185 9.19 -30.63 19.05
N SER A 186 8.25 -31.56 18.86
CA SER A 186 8.44 -32.74 18.03
C SER A 186 8.54 -32.36 16.55
N LEU A 187 7.71 -31.43 16.06
CA LEU A 187 7.82 -30.90 14.70
C LEU A 187 9.15 -30.16 14.45
N ALA A 188 9.63 -29.38 15.42
CA ALA A 188 10.89 -28.64 15.33
C ALA A 188 12.12 -29.56 15.21
N SER A 189 12.05 -30.76 15.79
CA SER A 189 13.13 -31.77 15.79
C SER A 189 12.94 -32.90 14.76
N CYS A 190 11.75 -33.02 14.17
CA CYS A 190 11.41 -33.98 13.11
C CYS A 190 12.26 -33.75 11.84
N GLY A 191 13.20 -34.68 11.59
CA GLY A 191 13.89 -34.83 10.31
C GLY A 191 13.06 -35.60 9.28
N PRO A 192 13.53 -35.68 8.02
CA PRO A 192 12.72 -36.12 6.86
C PRO A 192 12.52 -37.65 6.76
N SER A 193 12.23 -38.32 7.89
CA SER A 193 12.20 -39.79 7.99
C SER A 193 11.14 -40.41 8.91
N SER A 194 10.49 -39.65 9.82
CA SER A 194 9.26 -40.12 10.50
C SER A 194 8.43 -38.98 11.10
N LEU A 195 7.12 -39.21 11.25
CA LEU A 195 6.13 -38.29 11.84
C LEU A 195 5.58 -38.82 13.19
N ASP A 196 6.45 -39.43 14.00
CA ASP A 196 6.12 -39.91 15.35
C ASP A 196 5.95 -38.74 16.34
N PHE A 197 4.83 -38.01 16.23
CA PHE A 197 4.58 -36.83 17.06
C PHE A 197 4.35 -37.18 18.52
N GLN A 198 5.29 -36.78 19.37
CA GLN A 198 5.15 -36.87 20.83
C GLN A 198 4.84 -35.50 21.43
N SER A 199 3.77 -35.45 22.24
CA SER A 199 3.39 -34.25 22.99
C SER A 199 4.48 -33.90 24.01
N SER A 200 5.08 -32.72 23.85
CA SER A 200 6.19 -32.22 24.66
C SER A 200 5.99 -30.76 25.03
N GLU A 201 6.36 -30.41 26.27
CA GLU A 201 6.38 -29.02 26.77
C GLU A 201 7.82 -28.54 27.01
N ASP A 202 8.77 -28.91 26.14
CA ASP A 202 10.17 -28.51 26.26
C ASP A 202 10.35 -26.96 26.17
N PRO A 203 10.69 -26.30 27.30
CA PRO A 203 10.78 -24.84 27.35
C PRO A 203 12.04 -24.29 26.66
N SER A 204 12.98 -25.16 26.25
CA SER A 204 14.14 -24.76 25.45
C SER A 204 13.77 -24.55 23.97
N VAL A 205 12.72 -25.22 23.48
CA VAL A 205 12.25 -25.09 22.10
C VAL A 205 11.25 -23.95 21.97
N LEU A 206 10.24 -23.87 22.83
CA LEU A 206 9.22 -22.81 22.86
C LEU A 206 8.82 -22.49 24.31
N SER A 207 8.82 -21.20 24.67
CA SER A 207 8.49 -20.72 26.01
C SER A 207 7.37 -19.68 25.96
N PHE A 208 6.33 -19.92 26.75
CA PHE A 208 5.09 -19.14 26.78
C PHE A 208 4.89 -18.45 28.14
N SER A 209 4.19 -17.31 28.13
CA SER A 209 3.62 -16.71 29.34
C SER A 209 2.11 -16.74 29.29
N THR A 210 1.48 -17.25 30.35
CA THR A 210 0.04 -17.19 30.55
C THR A 210 -0.36 -15.87 31.20
N SER A 211 -1.24 -15.11 30.57
CA SER A 211 -1.81 -13.89 31.15
C SER A 211 -3.31 -13.79 30.84
N LYS A 212 -4.13 -13.48 31.85
CA LYS A 212 -5.61 -13.40 31.75
C LYS A 212 -6.24 -14.62 31.03
N GLY A 213 -5.71 -15.82 31.27
CA GLY A 213 -6.19 -17.07 30.65
C GLY A 213 -5.70 -17.34 29.22
N LYS A 214 -4.94 -16.42 28.60
CA LYS A 214 -4.34 -16.63 27.27
C LYS A 214 -2.86 -17.01 27.41
N SER A 215 -2.45 -18.10 26.77
CA SER A 215 -1.03 -18.40 26.52
C SER A 215 -0.50 -17.49 25.41
N THR A 216 0.73 -17.00 25.54
CA THR A 216 1.36 -16.12 24.55
C THR A 216 2.84 -16.48 24.41
N LEU A 217 3.30 -16.70 23.18
CA LEU A 217 4.69 -17.04 22.90
C LEU A 217 5.62 -15.88 23.25
N GLN A 218 6.65 -16.15 24.06
CA GLN A 218 7.63 -15.17 24.54
C GLN A 218 9.01 -15.38 23.93
N VAL A 219 9.47 -16.63 23.87
CA VAL A 219 10.83 -17.01 23.47
C VAL A 219 10.79 -18.36 22.74
N GLY A 220 11.70 -18.61 21.79
CA GLY A 220 11.89 -19.94 21.21
C GLY A 220 13.26 -20.14 20.55
N SER A 221 13.65 -21.38 20.32
CA SER A 221 14.77 -21.72 19.43
C SER A 221 14.42 -21.39 17.96
N PRO A 222 15.38 -21.22 17.03
CA PRO A 222 15.07 -20.94 15.63
C PRO A 222 14.12 -21.97 15.00
N LEU A 223 14.37 -23.27 15.23
CA LEU A 223 13.50 -24.36 14.75
C LEU A 223 12.15 -24.39 15.47
N GLY A 224 12.10 -24.04 16.75
CA GLY A 224 10.84 -23.90 17.49
C GLY A 224 9.96 -22.78 16.93
N LEU A 225 10.55 -21.63 16.61
CA LEU A 225 9.84 -20.51 15.97
C LEU A 225 9.38 -20.88 14.55
N MET A 226 10.19 -21.58 13.75
CA MET A 226 9.74 -22.13 12.46
C MET A 226 8.58 -23.12 12.63
N ALA A 227 8.64 -24.02 13.62
CA ALA A 227 7.55 -24.94 13.93
C ALA A 227 6.26 -24.21 14.34
N TYR A 228 6.34 -23.06 15.01
CA TYR A 228 5.17 -22.28 15.40
C TYR A 228 4.39 -21.67 14.21
N LEU A 229 4.95 -21.65 13.00
CA LEU A 229 4.20 -21.39 11.77
C LEU A 229 3.07 -22.41 11.53
N TYR A 230 3.17 -23.61 12.10
CA TYR A 230 2.18 -24.69 12.03
C TYR A 230 1.23 -24.74 13.23
N ALA A 231 1.34 -23.81 14.19
CA ALA A 231 0.44 -23.77 15.35
C ALA A 231 -1.00 -23.43 14.96
N ARG A 232 -1.98 -23.96 15.70
CA ARG A 232 -3.34 -23.40 15.70
C ARG A 232 -3.29 -21.92 16.13
N ASP A 233 -4.17 -21.12 15.55
CA ASP A 233 -4.28 -19.66 15.68
C ASP A 233 -3.06 -18.87 15.12
N ALA A 234 -2.10 -19.50 14.44
CA ALA A 234 -0.92 -18.80 13.91
C ALA A 234 -1.28 -17.73 12.85
N ALA A 235 -2.32 -17.95 12.04
CA ALA A 235 -2.78 -16.95 11.07
C ALA A 235 -3.65 -15.87 11.74
N VAL A 236 -4.54 -16.26 12.66
CA VAL A 236 -5.43 -15.37 13.43
C VAL A 236 -4.63 -14.46 14.39
N GLU A 237 -3.47 -14.89 14.90
CA GLU A 237 -2.54 -14.02 15.65
C GLU A 237 -1.65 -13.13 14.77
N GLY A 238 -1.69 -13.31 13.45
CA GLY A 238 -0.75 -12.69 12.52
C GLY A 238 0.69 -13.16 12.70
N TYR A 239 0.91 -14.32 13.34
CA TYR A 239 2.24 -14.86 13.60
C TYR A 239 2.99 -15.10 12.29
N ILE A 240 2.32 -15.66 11.28
CA ILE A 240 2.91 -15.96 9.97
C ILE A 240 3.50 -14.68 9.36
N GLN A 241 2.74 -13.59 9.28
CA GLN A 241 3.19 -12.33 8.71
C GLN A 241 4.27 -11.66 9.59
N GLN A 242 4.13 -11.73 10.93
CA GLN A 242 5.16 -11.24 11.85
C GLN A 242 6.49 -11.99 11.67
N PHE A 243 6.44 -13.30 11.41
CA PHE A 243 7.60 -14.13 11.15
C PHE A 243 8.18 -13.84 9.75
N LEU A 244 7.38 -13.80 8.69
CA LEU A 244 7.83 -13.49 7.34
C LEU A 244 8.55 -12.12 7.24
N TYR A 245 8.10 -11.12 8.00
CA TYR A 245 8.81 -9.85 8.11
C TYR A 245 10.10 -9.90 8.94
N THR A 246 10.31 -10.87 9.85
CA THR A 246 11.42 -10.82 10.83
C THR A 246 12.31 -12.07 10.92
N TYR A 247 12.04 -13.13 10.15
CA TYR A 247 12.82 -14.38 10.21
C TYR A 247 14.31 -14.21 9.87
N ARG A 248 14.66 -13.14 9.13
CA ARG A 248 16.04 -12.80 8.74
C ARG A 248 16.93 -12.42 9.94
N PHE A 249 16.36 -12.23 11.14
CA PHE A 249 17.12 -12.16 12.41
C PHE A 249 17.49 -13.53 12.99
N LEU A 250 16.86 -14.63 12.54
CA LEU A 250 17.01 -15.99 13.11
C LEU A 250 17.43 -17.08 12.11
N CYS A 251 17.25 -16.88 10.79
CA CYS A 251 17.69 -17.81 9.75
C CYS A 251 17.79 -17.14 8.36
N THR A 252 18.37 -17.86 7.41
CA THR A 252 18.40 -17.53 5.97
C THR A 252 17.13 -17.98 5.24
N PRO A 253 16.81 -17.40 4.06
CA PRO A 253 15.72 -17.89 3.21
C PRO A 253 15.87 -19.38 2.87
N GLU A 254 17.07 -19.85 2.58
CA GLU A 254 17.37 -21.25 2.25
C GLU A 254 17.03 -22.20 3.41
N GLN A 255 17.30 -21.79 4.65
CA GLN A 255 16.96 -22.58 5.84
C GLN A 255 15.44 -22.63 6.08
N LEU A 256 14.71 -21.55 5.81
CA LEU A 256 13.25 -21.53 5.89
C LEU A 256 12.62 -22.41 4.79
N LEU A 257 13.14 -22.33 3.56
CA LEU A 257 12.72 -23.19 2.45
C LEU A 257 12.97 -24.67 2.77
N GLN A 258 14.16 -25.03 3.25
CA GLN A 258 14.46 -26.41 3.64
C GLN A 258 13.52 -26.90 4.76
N PHE A 259 13.26 -26.07 5.78
CA PHE A 259 12.38 -26.46 6.88
C PHE A 259 10.94 -26.76 6.40
N ILE A 260 10.35 -25.90 5.57
CA ILE A 260 8.97 -26.10 5.08
C ILE A 260 8.91 -27.26 4.07
N THR A 261 9.89 -27.38 3.17
CA THR A 261 9.95 -28.48 2.18
C THR A 261 10.15 -29.84 2.84
N ASP A 262 11.02 -29.98 3.85
CA ASP A 262 11.18 -31.22 4.62
C ASP A 262 9.85 -31.67 5.25
N LYS A 263 9.06 -30.74 5.81
CA LYS A 263 7.77 -31.05 6.43
C LYS A 263 6.70 -31.40 5.41
N PHE A 264 6.64 -30.68 4.29
CA PHE A 264 5.77 -31.03 3.16
C PHE A 264 6.07 -32.45 2.65
N ILE A 265 7.32 -32.76 2.33
CA ILE A 265 7.74 -34.06 1.78
C ILE A 265 7.42 -35.18 2.77
N THR A 266 7.68 -34.98 4.06
CA THR A 266 7.43 -36.01 5.07
C THR A 266 5.93 -36.28 5.25
N ALA A 267 5.08 -35.26 5.12
CA ALA A 267 3.62 -35.42 5.11
C ALA A 267 3.12 -36.10 3.82
N ALA A 268 3.53 -35.61 2.64
CA ALA A 268 3.12 -36.12 1.34
C ALA A 268 3.44 -37.62 1.14
N ARG A 269 4.51 -38.12 1.77
CA ARG A 269 4.87 -39.56 1.78
C ARG A 269 3.84 -40.47 2.45
N GLN A 270 2.86 -39.95 3.18
CA GLN A 270 1.73 -40.77 3.66
C GLN A 270 0.72 -41.13 2.56
N GLY A 271 0.79 -40.48 1.39
CA GLY A 271 -0.07 -40.76 0.24
C GLY A 271 -1.41 -40.01 0.28
N PRO A 272 -2.33 -40.31 -0.66
CA PRO A 272 -3.58 -39.57 -0.84
C PRO A 272 -4.58 -39.79 0.30
N ASP A 273 -4.48 -40.90 1.03
CA ASP A 273 -5.32 -41.22 2.20
C ASP A 273 -4.76 -40.61 3.52
N MET A 274 -3.89 -39.60 3.42
CA MET A 274 -3.38 -38.85 4.57
C MET A 274 -4.53 -38.24 5.40
N SER A 275 -4.38 -38.24 6.72
CA SER A 275 -5.38 -37.68 7.63
C SER A 275 -4.77 -37.17 8.93
N GLY A 276 -5.48 -36.26 9.61
CA GLY A 276 -5.08 -35.80 10.94
C GLY A 276 -3.90 -34.83 10.88
N ASP A 277 -2.81 -35.10 11.59
CA ASP A 277 -1.72 -34.12 11.72
C ASP A 277 -0.81 -34.04 10.48
N ALA A 278 -0.67 -35.12 9.69
CA ALA A 278 0.06 -35.08 8.43
C ALA A 278 -0.68 -34.24 7.38
N GLU A 279 -1.99 -34.41 7.26
CA GLU A 279 -2.88 -33.61 6.41
C GLU A 279 -2.78 -32.11 6.75
N LYS A 280 -2.86 -31.75 8.04
CA LYS A 280 -2.64 -30.36 8.50
C LYS A 280 -1.28 -29.82 8.08
N ILE A 281 -0.21 -30.60 8.24
CA ILE A 281 1.15 -30.19 7.84
C ILE A 281 1.25 -30.01 6.32
N PHE A 282 0.66 -30.90 5.53
CA PHE A 282 0.64 -30.79 4.07
C PHE A 282 -0.04 -29.49 3.62
N HIS A 283 -1.28 -29.26 4.05
CA HIS A 283 -2.05 -28.08 3.68
C HIS A 283 -1.40 -26.78 4.19
N ARG A 284 -0.97 -26.75 5.47
CA ARG A 284 -0.30 -25.59 6.06
C ARG A 284 1.02 -25.26 5.37
N SER A 285 1.79 -26.24 4.91
CA SER A 285 3.04 -25.98 4.18
C SER A 285 2.77 -25.21 2.88
N LEU A 286 1.72 -25.60 2.15
CA LEU A 286 1.29 -24.91 0.93
C LEU A 286 0.73 -23.51 1.21
N ASP A 287 -0.01 -23.33 2.32
CA ASP A 287 -0.46 -22.01 2.77
C ASP A 287 0.73 -21.10 3.12
N LEU A 288 1.74 -21.63 3.82
CA LEU A 288 2.97 -20.89 4.16
C LEU A 288 3.77 -20.48 2.93
N PHE A 289 3.88 -21.36 1.93
CA PHE A 289 4.45 -21.01 0.62
C PHE A 289 3.65 -19.89 -0.06
N GLN A 290 2.31 -19.97 -0.08
CA GLN A 290 1.46 -18.94 -0.66
C GLN A 290 1.64 -17.58 0.04
N PHE A 291 1.67 -17.53 1.38
CA PHE A 291 1.94 -16.29 2.12
C PHE A 291 3.34 -15.76 1.84
N TRP A 292 4.36 -16.62 1.79
CA TRP A 292 5.75 -16.19 1.59
C TRP A 292 5.96 -15.57 0.20
N ILE A 293 5.37 -16.15 -0.85
CA ILE A 293 5.33 -15.56 -2.19
C ILE A 293 4.50 -14.26 -2.20
N THR A 294 3.31 -14.26 -1.57
CA THR A 294 2.40 -13.10 -1.59
C THR A 294 3.00 -11.87 -0.90
N ASP A 295 3.70 -12.09 0.21
CA ASP A 295 4.15 -11.01 1.09
C ASP A 295 5.62 -10.62 0.85
N CYS A 296 6.56 -11.55 0.61
CA CYS A 296 8.00 -11.24 0.56
C CYS A 296 8.69 -11.47 -0.81
N ARG A 297 7.95 -11.80 -1.88
CA ARG A 297 8.55 -12.13 -3.19
C ARG A 297 9.50 -11.07 -3.76
N GLN A 298 9.20 -9.78 -3.56
CA GLN A 298 10.06 -8.70 -4.05
C GLN A 298 11.45 -8.65 -3.38
N VAL A 299 11.64 -9.36 -2.26
CA VAL A 299 12.88 -9.33 -1.46
C VAL A 299 13.61 -10.67 -1.48
N ASP A 300 12.90 -11.79 -1.28
CA ASP A 300 13.54 -13.11 -1.17
C ASP A 300 13.63 -13.85 -2.51
N PHE A 301 12.63 -13.66 -3.38
CA PHE A 301 12.49 -14.36 -4.66
C PHE A 301 12.88 -13.44 -5.83
N ALA A 302 14.05 -12.81 -5.71
CA ALA A 302 14.65 -12.01 -6.77
C ALA A 302 14.89 -12.86 -8.04
N PRO A 303 14.64 -12.32 -9.26
CA PRO A 303 14.78 -13.11 -10.49
C PRO A 303 16.19 -13.68 -10.66
N LYS A 304 16.29 -15.00 -10.94
CA LYS A 304 17.54 -15.76 -11.08
C LYS A 304 18.35 -15.94 -9.79
N SER A 305 17.72 -15.88 -8.62
CA SER A 305 18.37 -16.30 -7.36
C SER A 305 18.35 -17.82 -7.22
N SER A 306 19.37 -18.40 -6.59
CA SER A 306 19.42 -19.86 -6.35
C SER A 306 18.28 -20.37 -5.44
N LEU A 307 17.59 -19.48 -4.73
CA LEU A 307 16.40 -19.80 -3.94
C LEU A 307 15.18 -20.05 -4.86
N VAL A 308 15.04 -19.23 -5.91
CA VAL A 308 14.01 -19.40 -6.95
C VAL A 308 14.22 -20.72 -7.68
N ASP A 309 15.44 -21.01 -8.16
CA ASP A 309 15.75 -22.25 -8.87
C ASP A 309 15.43 -23.52 -8.04
N LYS A 310 15.81 -23.52 -6.75
CA LYS A 310 15.51 -24.62 -5.81
C LYS A 310 14.01 -24.78 -5.59
N PHE A 311 13.29 -23.68 -5.42
CA PHE A 311 11.86 -23.70 -5.12
C PHE A 311 11.02 -24.08 -6.35
N GLU A 312 11.38 -23.60 -7.54
CA GLU A 312 10.80 -24.04 -8.81
C GLU A 312 11.03 -25.54 -9.03
N SER A 313 12.24 -26.06 -8.78
CA SER A 313 12.51 -27.50 -8.83
C SER A 313 11.61 -28.28 -7.88
N PHE A 314 11.52 -27.87 -6.61
CA PHE A 314 10.68 -28.52 -5.60
C PHE A 314 9.19 -28.50 -5.96
N LEU A 315 8.66 -27.37 -6.44
CA LEU A 315 7.27 -27.25 -6.86
C LEU A 315 6.96 -28.21 -8.02
N ASN A 316 7.89 -28.36 -8.97
CA ASN A 316 7.73 -29.27 -10.11
C ASN A 316 7.90 -30.76 -9.75
N THR A 317 8.79 -31.15 -8.83
CA THR A 317 9.04 -32.57 -8.50
C THR A 317 8.18 -33.11 -7.36
N GLU A 318 7.91 -32.32 -6.32
CA GLU A 318 7.23 -32.80 -5.10
C GLU A 318 5.77 -32.32 -5.01
N VAL A 319 5.45 -31.10 -5.46
CA VAL A 319 4.11 -30.50 -5.26
C VAL A 319 3.15 -30.82 -6.41
N LEU A 320 3.50 -30.49 -7.66
CA LEU A 320 2.64 -30.72 -8.83
C LEU A 320 2.10 -32.16 -8.96
N PRO A 321 2.85 -33.23 -8.63
CA PRO A 321 2.31 -34.59 -8.70
C PRO A 321 1.26 -34.95 -7.65
N VAL A 322 1.07 -34.10 -6.63
CA VAL A 322 0.22 -34.38 -5.45
C VAL A 322 -0.88 -33.34 -5.26
N ASP A 323 -0.64 -32.06 -5.58
CA ASP A 323 -1.62 -30.96 -5.41
C ASP A 323 -1.51 -29.91 -6.53
N SER A 324 -2.63 -29.60 -7.19
CA SER A 324 -2.72 -28.61 -8.28
C SER A 324 -2.39 -27.18 -7.85
N ARG A 325 -2.39 -26.86 -6.54
CA ARG A 325 -1.91 -25.57 -6.01
C ARG A 325 -0.46 -25.29 -6.39
N GLY A 326 0.34 -26.29 -6.74
CA GLY A 326 1.68 -26.11 -7.30
C GLY A 326 1.69 -25.21 -8.56
N GLU A 327 0.67 -25.30 -9.43
CA GLU A 327 0.56 -24.47 -10.63
C GLU A 327 0.35 -22.99 -10.26
N ALA A 328 -0.50 -22.73 -9.26
CA ALA A 328 -0.78 -21.39 -8.76
C ALA A 328 0.44 -20.76 -8.06
N LEU A 329 1.21 -21.57 -7.31
CA LEU A 329 2.45 -21.13 -6.66
C LEU A 329 3.52 -20.77 -7.69
N LEU A 330 3.72 -21.59 -8.74
CA LEU A 330 4.62 -21.28 -9.85
C LEU A 330 4.19 -20.02 -10.62
N ALA A 331 2.90 -19.89 -10.92
CA ALA A 331 2.37 -18.69 -11.59
C ALA A 331 2.59 -17.41 -10.75
N ALA A 332 2.36 -17.48 -9.44
CA ALA A 332 2.62 -16.36 -8.51
C ALA A 332 4.12 -16.02 -8.40
N LEU A 333 5.00 -17.04 -8.44
CA LEU A 333 6.45 -16.87 -8.42
C LEU A 333 6.99 -16.19 -9.69
N HIS A 334 6.38 -16.43 -10.86
CA HIS A 334 6.78 -15.77 -12.10
C HIS A 334 6.09 -14.41 -12.38
N THR A 335 4.85 -14.20 -11.92
CA THR A 335 4.03 -12.99 -12.23
C THR A 335 4.79 -11.67 -12.02
N PRO A 336 5.10 -10.86 -13.04
CA PRO A 336 6.03 -9.73 -12.87
C PRO A 336 5.44 -8.62 -11.97
N ALA A 337 6.28 -8.05 -11.10
CA ALA A 337 5.86 -7.29 -9.92
C ALA A 337 4.98 -6.04 -10.17
N TYR A 338 5.02 -5.47 -11.39
CA TYR A 338 4.16 -4.34 -11.77
C TYR A 338 2.68 -4.74 -11.91
N THR A 339 2.39 -6.02 -12.17
CA THR A 339 1.04 -6.52 -12.49
C THR A 339 0.16 -6.63 -11.25
N THR A 340 0.77 -6.97 -10.11
CA THR A 340 0.06 -7.30 -8.87
C THR A 340 -0.70 -6.12 -8.26
N TRP A 341 -0.30 -4.87 -8.53
CA TRP A 341 -0.87 -3.70 -7.85
C TRP A 341 -2.14 -3.14 -8.52
N SER A 342 -2.22 -3.09 -9.85
CA SER A 342 -3.43 -2.56 -10.53
C SER A 342 -4.66 -3.42 -10.19
N GLN A 343 -4.56 -4.73 -10.42
CA GLN A 343 -5.66 -5.66 -10.24
C GLN A 343 -6.14 -5.76 -8.77
N ARG A 344 -5.24 -5.61 -7.79
CA ARG A 344 -5.58 -5.74 -6.36
C ARG A 344 -6.41 -4.56 -5.83
N SER A 345 -6.42 -3.43 -6.52
CA SER A 345 -7.21 -2.24 -6.16
C SER A 345 -8.49 -2.09 -7.00
N GLU A 346 -8.39 -2.28 -8.32
CA GLU A 346 -9.42 -1.81 -9.27
C GLU A 346 -10.78 -2.51 -9.11
N SER A 347 -10.82 -3.84 -8.90
CA SER A 347 -12.08 -4.61 -8.93
C SER A 347 -13.12 -4.21 -7.89
N VAL A 348 -12.70 -3.74 -6.70
CA VAL A 348 -13.62 -3.38 -5.60
C VAL A 348 -13.65 -1.88 -5.37
N LEU A 349 -12.51 -1.18 -5.44
CA LEU A 349 -12.48 0.26 -5.19
C LEU A 349 -13.10 1.07 -6.34
N SER A 350 -12.98 0.62 -7.60
CA SER A 350 -13.76 1.21 -8.71
C SER A 350 -15.26 0.93 -8.58
N LEU A 351 -15.66 -0.10 -7.81
CA LEU A 351 -17.05 -0.34 -7.43
C LEU A 351 -17.45 0.37 -6.12
N LEU A 352 -16.55 1.09 -5.45
CA LEU A 352 -16.84 1.85 -4.24
C LEU A 352 -16.69 3.37 -4.42
N SER A 353 -15.87 3.89 -5.32
CA SER A 353 -15.73 5.34 -5.55
C SER A 353 -17.06 6.02 -5.94
N LEU A 354 -17.43 7.11 -5.25
CA LEU A 354 -17.97 8.26 -5.97
C LEU A 354 -16.78 9.14 -6.32
N GLN A 355 -16.60 9.46 -7.61
CA GLN A 355 -16.02 10.75 -7.94
C GLN A 355 -17.14 11.76 -7.67
N GLU A 356 -17.10 12.43 -6.51
CA GLU A 356 -18.00 13.55 -6.26
C GLU A 356 -17.48 14.76 -7.04
N GLU A 357 -18.01 14.92 -8.26
CA GLU A 357 -17.99 16.17 -9.02
C GLU A 357 -18.85 17.21 -8.27
N ASP A 358 -18.32 17.74 -7.16
CA ASP A 358 -18.97 18.72 -6.29
C ASP A 358 -18.45 20.14 -6.60
N ASP A 359 -19.35 20.98 -7.15
CA ASP A 359 -19.05 22.33 -7.65
C ASP A 359 -18.66 23.31 -6.53
N SER A 360 -17.37 23.40 -6.22
CA SER A 360 -16.81 24.30 -5.19
C SER A 360 -15.79 25.32 -5.74
N VAL A 361 -16.22 26.05 -6.78
CA VAL A 361 -15.73 27.40 -7.16
C VAL A 361 -14.20 27.57 -7.23
N CYS A 362 -13.58 27.00 -8.28
CA CYS A 362 -12.37 27.61 -8.83
C CYS A 362 -12.78 28.71 -9.82
N LEU A 363 -12.58 29.97 -9.46
CA LEU A 363 -12.92 31.12 -10.31
C LEU A 363 -11.91 31.22 -11.47
N HIS A 364 -12.33 30.82 -12.67
CA HIS A 364 -11.56 31.05 -13.90
C HIS A 364 -11.31 32.54 -14.13
N SER A 365 -10.07 32.92 -14.43
CA SER A 365 -9.69 34.30 -14.73
C SER A 365 -8.84 34.43 -16.01
N SER A 366 -9.48 34.22 -17.17
CA SER A 366 -9.06 34.81 -18.45
C SER A 366 -10.23 34.79 -19.44
N THR A 367 -10.80 35.97 -19.68
CA THR A 367 -11.81 36.20 -20.72
C THR A 367 -11.12 36.39 -22.08
N GLU A 368 -11.88 36.23 -23.17
CA GLU A 368 -11.57 36.60 -24.56
C GLU A 368 -10.61 35.67 -25.36
N ASP A 369 -10.87 35.32 -26.62
CA ASP A 369 -12.16 35.24 -27.36
C ASP A 369 -12.01 34.40 -28.66
N LEU A 370 -13.12 34.19 -29.39
CA LEU A 370 -13.23 33.85 -30.82
C LEU A 370 -12.72 32.47 -31.28
N GLY A 371 -13.54 31.44 -31.05
CA GLY A 371 -13.40 30.14 -31.73
C GLY A 371 -13.81 30.14 -33.22
N ARG A 372 -13.63 28.99 -33.90
CA ARG A 372 -14.16 28.78 -35.25
C ARG A 372 -14.61 27.33 -35.45
N LYS A 373 -15.87 27.14 -35.88
CA LYS A 373 -16.49 25.84 -36.20
C LYS A 373 -15.74 25.16 -37.35
N TRP A 374 -15.67 23.83 -37.32
CA TRP A 374 -15.90 23.02 -38.53
C TRP A 374 -16.85 21.86 -38.21
N ARG A 375 -17.67 21.49 -39.19
CA ARG A 375 -18.60 20.35 -39.16
C ARG A 375 -18.10 19.30 -40.15
N PHE A 376 -18.26 18.02 -39.84
CA PHE A 376 -18.08 16.96 -40.83
C PHE A 376 -19.18 16.99 -41.89
N SER A 377 -18.84 16.68 -43.14
CA SER A 377 -19.80 16.16 -44.12
C SER A 377 -19.16 15.51 -45.35
N ARG A 378 -19.53 14.24 -45.53
CA ARG A 378 -19.85 13.58 -46.81
C ARG A 378 -18.69 13.07 -47.69
N VAL A 379 -18.70 11.75 -47.85
CA VAL A 379 -18.03 10.95 -48.90
C VAL A 379 -18.80 11.06 -50.23
N VAL A 380 -18.12 11.02 -51.37
CA VAL A 380 -18.47 10.19 -52.57
C VAL A 380 -17.37 10.30 -53.65
N GLU A 381 -17.15 9.18 -54.31
CA GLU A 381 -16.18 8.82 -55.37
C GLU A 381 -16.60 9.28 -56.81
N PRO A 382 -15.99 8.78 -57.92
CA PRO A 382 -14.56 8.66 -58.30
C PRO A 382 -14.28 9.20 -59.72
N SER A 383 -13.03 9.10 -60.21
CA SER A 383 -12.74 8.80 -61.62
C SER A 383 -11.34 8.20 -61.83
N ALA A 384 -11.21 7.34 -62.85
CA ALA A 384 -10.06 6.46 -63.07
C ALA A 384 -9.06 6.97 -64.13
N ALA A 385 -7.79 6.53 -64.04
CA ALA A 385 -7.12 5.65 -65.03
C ALA A 385 -5.58 5.64 -64.91
N LEU A 386 -4.97 4.46 -65.08
CA LEU A 386 -3.61 4.12 -65.61
C LEU A 386 -2.38 5.04 -65.32
N SER A 387 -1.16 4.54 -65.05
CA SER A 387 -0.66 3.15 -64.99
C SER A 387 0.79 3.04 -64.44
N LYS A 388 1.12 1.85 -63.92
CA LYS A 388 2.47 1.20 -63.84
C LYS A 388 3.51 1.60 -62.79
N ASP A 389 3.99 0.53 -62.14
CA ASP A 389 5.37 0.19 -61.78
C ASP A 389 6.19 1.10 -60.85
N LYS A 390 6.06 0.85 -59.53
CA LYS A 390 7.01 -0.05 -58.82
C LYS A 390 6.53 -0.41 -57.40
N ALA A 391 6.99 -1.55 -56.90
CA ALA A 391 6.62 -2.05 -55.58
C ALA A 391 7.35 -1.30 -54.46
N PHE A 392 6.60 -0.96 -53.39
CA PHE A 392 7.15 -0.53 -52.10
C PHE A 392 6.80 -1.58 -51.04
N SER A 393 7.79 -1.96 -50.23
CA SER A 393 7.64 -3.03 -49.24
C SER A 393 6.93 -2.52 -47.98
N ILE A 394 6.02 -3.34 -47.44
CA ILE A 394 5.28 -3.05 -46.21
C ILE A 394 6.23 -3.26 -45.02
N ALA A 395 6.84 -2.18 -44.51
CA ALA A 395 7.88 -2.26 -43.47
C ALA A 395 7.92 -1.09 -42.47
N THR A 396 6.87 -0.26 -42.39
CA THR A 396 6.85 0.97 -41.56
C THR A 396 5.56 1.17 -40.76
N ALA A 397 4.77 0.10 -40.54
CA ALA A 397 3.42 0.18 -39.96
C ALA A 397 3.19 -0.74 -38.73
N LEU A 398 4.25 -1.10 -38.00
CA LEU A 398 4.17 -1.82 -36.73
C LEU A 398 5.05 -1.13 -35.67
N PRO A 399 4.57 -0.95 -34.42
CA PRO A 399 5.42 -0.47 -33.33
C PRO A 399 6.45 -1.54 -32.91
N MET A 400 7.72 -1.18 -32.86
CA MET A 400 8.76 -2.01 -32.25
C MET A 400 8.87 -1.74 -30.74
N PRO A 401 9.14 -2.76 -29.90
CA PRO A 401 9.20 -2.60 -28.44
C PRO A 401 10.46 -1.86 -27.99
N CYS A 402 10.31 -0.99 -26.99
CA CYS A 402 11.40 -0.22 -26.41
C CYS A 402 12.30 -1.10 -25.52
N TYR A 403 13.41 -1.60 -26.08
CA TYR A 403 14.58 -1.92 -25.27
C TYR A 403 15.27 -0.62 -24.83
N GLY A 404 15.68 -0.54 -23.56
CA GLY A 404 16.39 0.62 -23.02
C GLY A 404 17.90 0.62 -23.32
N SER A 405 18.55 1.73 -22.93
CA SER A 405 19.96 2.09 -23.15
C SER A 405 20.25 2.88 -24.45
N MET A 406 21.24 3.78 -24.36
CA MET A 406 21.80 4.63 -25.43
C MET A 406 20.89 5.72 -26.05
N VAL A 407 20.36 6.64 -25.22
CA VAL A 407 19.90 7.99 -25.65
C VAL A 407 20.25 9.10 -24.64
N ASP A 408 21.52 9.19 -24.21
CA ASP A 408 22.02 10.31 -23.36
C ASP A 408 22.75 11.42 -24.19
N ASP A 409 23.38 11.08 -25.32
CA ASP A 409 24.34 11.96 -26.01
C ASP A 409 23.78 12.88 -27.12
N LEU A 410 22.46 12.89 -27.37
CA LEU A 410 21.87 13.65 -28.50
C LEU A 410 20.73 14.62 -28.11
N SER A 411 20.31 14.65 -26.85
CA SER A 411 19.26 15.56 -26.35
C SER A 411 19.81 16.89 -25.80
N THR A 412 21.13 16.99 -25.61
CA THR A 412 21.81 18.09 -24.91
C THR A 412 21.70 19.44 -25.63
N ALA A 413 21.65 19.46 -26.97
CA ALA A 413 21.78 20.67 -27.76
C ALA A 413 20.57 21.64 -27.70
N CYS A 414 19.38 21.16 -27.32
CA CYS A 414 18.13 21.93 -27.45
C CYS A 414 17.45 22.32 -26.12
N LEU A 415 17.95 21.83 -24.98
CA LEU A 415 17.29 22.01 -23.66
C LEU A 415 17.79 23.21 -22.83
N HIS A 416 18.90 23.85 -23.21
CA HIS A 416 19.52 24.95 -22.45
C HIS A 416 18.68 26.24 -22.28
N SER A 417 17.48 26.32 -22.88
CA SER A 417 16.60 27.49 -22.78
C SER A 417 15.70 27.48 -21.53
N GLU A 418 15.15 26.33 -21.14
CA GLU A 418 14.24 26.24 -19.98
C GLU A 418 14.97 26.24 -18.63
N GLU A 419 16.26 25.88 -18.65
CA GLU A 419 17.07 25.52 -17.48
C GLU A 419 17.42 26.69 -16.52
N ARG A 420 16.87 27.87 -16.77
CA ARG A 420 17.27 29.15 -16.13
C ARG A 420 16.36 29.65 -15.02
N ILE A 421 15.09 29.24 -14.95
CA ILE A 421 14.13 29.82 -13.99
C ILE A 421 14.40 29.31 -12.56
N PRO A 422 14.72 30.17 -11.58
CA PRO A 422 14.85 29.77 -10.17
C PRO A 422 13.49 29.53 -9.53
N PHE A 423 13.41 28.73 -8.46
CA PHE A 423 12.12 28.42 -7.81
C PHE A 423 11.43 29.64 -7.17
N SER A 424 12.18 30.71 -6.88
CA SER A 424 11.66 32.02 -6.46
C SER A 424 10.92 32.80 -7.55
N GLN A 425 11.08 32.42 -8.83
CA GLN A 425 10.38 32.99 -10.00
C GLN A 425 9.28 32.05 -10.53
N ASN A 426 9.15 30.83 -9.98
CA ASN A 426 8.11 29.89 -10.39
C ASN A 426 6.74 30.31 -9.79
N GLU A 427 5.78 30.59 -10.67
CA GLU A 427 4.45 31.12 -10.33
C GLU A 427 3.50 30.09 -9.68
N SER A 428 3.83 28.78 -9.70
CA SER A 428 2.99 27.74 -9.11
C SER A 428 2.73 27.98 -7.62
N SER A 429 1.47 27.80 -7.20
CA SER A 429 1.03 27.97 -5.82
C SER A 429 1.70 26.96 -4.86
N ALA A 430 1.79 27.32 -3.58
CA ALA A 430 2.31 26.42 -2.54
C ALA A 430 1.52 25.10 -2.45
N GLN A 431 0.20 25.15 -2.70
CA GLN A 431 -0.67 23.98 -2.70
C GLN A 431 -0.41 23.06 -3.91
N HIS A 432 -0.27 23.60 -5.12
CA HIS A 432 0.00 22.80 -6.32
C HIS A 432 1.38 22.14 -6.26
N VAL A 433 2.41 22.89 -5.81
CA VAL A 433 3.74 22.33 -5.55
C VAL A 433 3.69 21.22 -4.50
N THR A 434 2.90 21.38 -3.42
CA THR A 434 2.69 20.32 -2.42
C THR A 434 2.05 19.07 -3.04
N GLN A 435 1.02 19.21 -3.88
CA GLN A 435 0.37 18.07 -4.54
C GLN A 435 1.38 17.30 -5.41
N GLN A 436 2.20 17.98 -6.21
CA GLN A 436 3.18 17.32 -7.06
C GLN A 436 4.34 16.71 -6.25
N LEU A 437 4.87 17.39 -5.23
CA LEU A 437 5.86 16.80 -4.31
C LEU A 437 5.31 15.57 -3.57
N THR A 438 4.01 15.55 -3.24
CA THR A 438 3.34 14.40 -2.64
C THR A 438 3.26 13.21 -3.60
N LEU A 439 2.93 13.44 -4.88
CA LEU A 439 2.95 12.40 -5.90
C LEU A 439 4.37 11.84 -6.15
N LEU A 440 5.39 12.70 -6.20
CA LEU A 440 6.79 12.30 -6.32
C LEU A 440 7.28 11.47 -5.12
N GLN A 441 6.93 11.90 -3.90
CA GLN A 441 7.29 11.15 -2.69
C GLN A 441 6.53 9.81 -2.59
N GLN A 442 5.28 9.76 -3.05
CA GLN A 442 4.49 8.53 -3.13
C GLN A 442 5.10 7.55 -4.14
N GLU A 443 5.48 7.99 -5.34
CA GLU A 443 6.10 7.18 -6.40
C GLU A 443 7.30 6.38 -5.87
N ILE A 444 8.20 7.04 -5.13
CA ILE A 444 9.38 6.40 -4.53
C ILE A 444 8.99 5.51 -3.33
N PHE A 445 8.01 5.91 -2.53
CA PHE A 445 7.59 5.14 -1.35
C PHE A 445 6.83 3.84 -1.70
N GLN A 446 6.14 3.77 -2.84
CA GLN A 446 5.39 2.58 -3.28
C GLN A 446 6.31 1.38 -3.61
N GLY A 447 7.58 1.60 -3.95
CA GLY A 447 8.56 0.52 -4.19
C GLY A 447 9.13 -0.14 -2.92
N CYS A 448 8.68 0.25 -1.73
CA CYS A 448 9.33 -0.15 -0.48
C CYS A 448 8.66 -1.34 0.22
N HIS A 449 9.44 -2.34 0.59
CA HIS A 449 9.00 -3.46 1.42
C HIS A 449 9.36 -3.23 2.91
N PRO A 450 8.53 -3.67 3.89
CA PRO A 450 8.83 -3.66 5.32
C PRO A 450 10.27 -4.07 5.70
N VAL A 451 10.79 -5.12 5.05
CA VAL A 451 12.13 -5.67 5.33
C VAL A 451 13.27 -4.68 5.03
N HIS A 452 13.08 -3.72 4.11
CA HIS A 452 14.11 -2.72 3.78
C HIS A 452 14.48 -1.81 4.96
N PHE A 453 13.61 -1.72 5.99
CA PHE A 453 13.85 -0.93 7.19
C PHE A 453 14.69 -1.63 8.26
N LEU A 454 14.88 -2.96 8.16
CA LEU A 454 15.59 -3.78 9.13
C LEU A 454 17.11 -3.61 9.07
N ASN A 455 17.76 -3.70 10.22
CA ASN A 455 19.20 -3.55 10.43
C ASN A 455 19.75 -2.26 9.80
N SER A 456 18.94 -1.21 9.69
CA SER A 456 19.30 0.01 8.96
C SER A 456 20.55 0.72 9.52
N ARG A 457 20.91 0.49 10.79
CA ARG A 457 22.21 0.92 11.35
C ARG A 457 23.41 0.27 10.68
N ILE A 458 23.30 -1.00 10.31
CA ILE A 458 24.34 -1.76 9.60
C ILE A 458 24.44 -1.25 8.15
N GLN A 459 23.30 -0.89 7.54
CA GLN A 459 23.22 -0.15 6.27
C GLN A 459 23.75 1.31 6.36
N GLY A 460 24.30 1.74 7.50
CA GLY A 460 24.88 3.08 7.70
C GLY A 460 23.89 4.19 8.08
N VAL A 461 22.59 3.91 8.22
CA VAL A 461 21.57 4.89 8.60
C VAL A 461 21.75 5.29 10.07
N ARG A 462 22.24 6.51 10.31
CA ARG A 462 22.52 7.03 11.66
C ARG A 462 21.54 8.13 12.06
N ASP A 463 21.01 8.01 13.27
CA ASP A 463 20.07 8.95 13.91
C ASP A 463 20.73 10.28 14.37
N LYS A 464 21.70 10.81 13.60
CA LYS A 464 22.39 12.07 13.92
C LYS A 464 22.42 13.01 12.74
N VAL A 465 21.70 14.12 12.90
CA VAL A 465 22.03 15.40 12.27
C VAL A 465 23.49 15.71 12.60
N SER A 466 24.36 15.46 11.64
CA SER A 466 25.77 15.80 11.68
C SER A 466 26.06 16.65 10.45
N SER A 467 26.67 17.81 10.67
CA SER A 467 27.13 18.67 9.58
C SER A 467 28.17 17.92 8.74
N PRO A 468 28.24 18.16 7.42
CA PRO A 468 29.03 17.35 6.48
C PRO A 468 30.54 17.65 6.55
N ASN A 469 31.17 17.43 7.71
CA ASN A 469 32.63 17.35 7.84
C ASN A 469 33.13 16.05 7.20
N LYS A 470 33.10 16.01 5.87
CA LYS A 470 33.96 15.12 5.07
C LYS A 470 35.41 15.44 5.41
N ASN A 471 36.03 14.70 6.35
CA ASN A 471 37.48 14.51 6.51
C ASN A 471 37.90 13.73 7.78
N VAL A 472 37.13 12.73 8.23
CA VAL A 472 37.68 11.68 9.13
C VAL A 472 37.11 10.31 8.75
N SER A 473 37.98 9.38 8.35
CA SER A 473 37.63 7.96 8.33
C SER A 473 37.74 7.41 9.75
N GLN A 474 36.62 7.27 10.45
CA GLN A 474 36.57 6.63 11.77
C GLN A 474 36.14 5.18 11.65
N HIS A 475 37.13 4.31 11.43
CA HIS A 475 36.97 2.87 11.43
C HIS A 475 36.76 2.37 12.88
N VAL A 476 35.51 2.31 13.32
CA VAL A 476 35.13 1.74 14.63
C VAL A 476 35.07 0.21 14.49
N PRO A 477 35.74 -0.58 15.34
CA PRO A 477 35.66 -2.04 15.27
C PRO A 477 34.24 -2.54 15.61
N PRO A 478 33.78 -3.65 15.01
CA PRO A 478 32.50 -4.23 15.35
C PRO A 478 32.52 -4.75 16.80
N ALA A 479 31.51 -4.38 17.59
CA ALA A 479 31.27 -5.01 18.89
C ALA A 479 30.63 -6.39 18.66
N GLU A 480 31.21 -7.44 19.26
CA GLU A 480 30.74 -8.82 19.11
C GLU A 480 29.34 -8.99 19.75
N GLY A 481 28.36 -9.44 18.98
CA GLY A 481 27.00 -9.60 19.51
C GLY A 481 25.87 -9.76 18.48
N GLY A 482 25.92 -10.79 17.63
CA GLY A 482 24.78 -11.20 16.80
C GLY A 482 24.56 -10.37 15.54
N GLY A 483 25.50 -10.44 14.59
CA GLY A 483 25.21 -10.09 13.19
C GLY A 483 24.44 -11.20 12.48
N LEU A 484 23.87 -10.90 11.30
CA LEU A 484 23.37 -11.94 10.39
C LEU A 484 24.48 -12.91 9.99
N PRO A 485 24.16 -14.16 9.59
CA PRO A 485 25.03 -14.91 8.69
C PRO A 485 25.26 -14.06 7.43
N VAL A 486 26.53 -13.85 7.06
CA VAL A 486 26.87 -12.96 5.94
C VAL A 486 26.51 -13.64 4.62
N CYS A 487 25.44 -13.18 3.98
CA CYS A 487 25.28 -13.35 2.54
C CYS A 487 26.23 -12.38 1.84
N GLU A 488 27.32 -12.89 1.27
CA GLU A 488 28.18 -12.13 0.39
C GLU A 488 27.53 -12.02 -1.01
N ASP A 489 26.83 -10.92 -1.29
CA ASP A 489 26.68 -10.43 -2.67
C ASP A 489 26.34 -8.92 -2.69
N PRO A 490 27.16 -8.05 -3.31
CA PRO A 490 26.99 -6.60 -3.28
C PRO A 490 26.08 -6.08 -4.41
N SER A 491 24.88 -6.66 -4.58
CA SER A 491 24.06 -6.48 -5.79
C SER A 491 22.57 -6.17 -5.55
N SER A 492 22.20 -5.52 -4.44
CA SER A 492 20.80 -5.14 -4.15
C SER A 492 20.60 -3.61 -4.10
N ASP A 493 19.76 -3.07 -4.99
CA ASP A 493 19.26 -1.69 -4.89
C ASP A 493 18.46 -1.49 -3.61
N SER A 494 19.06 -0.84 -2.63
CA SER A 494 18.48 -0.67 -1.30
C SER A 494 17.55 0.56 -1.26
N PHE A 495 16.25 0.30 -1.40
CA PHE A 495 15.20 1.32 -1.45
C PHE A 495 15.17 2.25 -0.23
N LEU A 496 15.62 1.81 0.96
CA LEU A 496 15.71 2.68 2.14
C LEU A 496 16.77 3.79 1.93
N PRO A 497 18.07 3.50 1.68
CA PRO A 497 19.03 4.49 1.22
C PRO A 497 18.55 5.39 0.07
N GLN A 498 17.79 4.86 -0.90
CA GLN A 498 17.16 5.69 -1.96
C GLN A 498 16.16 6.70 -1.39
N LEU A 499 15.23 6.29 -0.52
CA LEU A 499 14.28 7.17 0.17
C LEU A 499 14.98 8.23 1.03
N LEU A 500 16.03 7.84 1.74
CA LEU A 500 16.80 8.74 2.62
C LEU A 500 17.59 9.76 1.79
N SER A 501 18.23 9.32 0.70
CA SER A 501 18.94 10.18 -0.25
C SER A 501 18.01 11.16 -0.96
N TYR A 502 16.79 10.74 -1.34
CA TYR A 502 15.76 11.65 -1.84
C TYR A 502 15.35 12.68 -0.79
N ALA A 503 15.11 12.26 0.46
CA ALA A 503 14.75 13.16 1.55
C ALA A 503 15.87 14.17 1.89
N ASP A 504 17.13 13.77 1.78
CA ASP A 504 18.29 14.66 1.90
C ASP A 504 18.38 15.63 0.72
N SER A 505 18.14 15.14 -0.50
CA SER A 505 18.16 15.95 -1.73
C SER A 505 17.10 17.05 -1.71
N VAL A 506 15.86 16.74 -1.27
CA VAL A 506 14.79 17.73 -1.10
C VAL A 506 15.15 18.74 -0.01
N ALA A 507 15.68 18.31 1.14
CA ALA A 507 16.10 19.22 2.20
C ALA A 507 17.26 20.15 1.76
N ASN A 508 18.24 19.63 1.01
CA ASN A 508 19.37 20.42 0.50
C ASN A 508 18.93 21.40 -0.60
N TRP A 509 18.05 20.97 -1.52
CA TRP A 509 17.40 21.84 -2.51
C TRP A 509 16.74 23.05 -1.84
N ILE A 510 15.91 22.82 -0.81
CA ILE A 510 15.23 23.88 -0.06
C ILE A 510 16.24 24.85 0.56
N SER A 511 17.29 24.34 1.21
CA SER A 511 18.34 25.18 1.80
C SER A 511 19.10 26.00 0.74
N ALA A 512 19.47 25.39 -0.37
CA ALA A 512 20.25 26.02 -1.44
C ALA A 512 19.46 27.13 -2.14
N GLU A 513 18.19 26.92 -2.47
CA GLU A 513 17.34 27.95 -3.12
C GLU A 513 17.18 29.21 -2.24
N ILE A 514 17.09 29.04 -0.91
CA ILE A 514 17.00 30.15 0.04
C ILE A 514 18.32 30.93 0.10
N VAL A 515 19.47 30.23 0.07
CA VAL A 515 20.79 30.87 0.11
C VAL A 515 21.17 31.52 -1.22
N LEU A 516 20.68 30.98 -2.35
CA LEU A 516 20.86 31.53 -3.70
C LEU A 516 20.02 32.78 -4.01
N CYS A 517 19.21 33.30 -3.06
CA CYS A 517 18.41 34.49 -3.29
C CYS A 517 19.27 35.78 -3.23
N ASP A 518 19.28 36.56 -4.32
CA ASP A 518 20.03 37.83 -4.42
C ASP A 518 19.52 38.96 -3.51
N SER A 519 18.37 38.78 -2.85
CA SER A 519 17.79 39.80 -1.98
C SER A 519 17.02 39.22 -0.79
N ALA A 520 17.04 39.94 0.33
CA ALA A 520 16.23 39.58 1.51
C ALA A 520 14.72 39.59 1.22
N LYS A 521 14.23 40.30 0.18
CA LYS A 521 12.80 40.31 -0.20
C LYS A 521 12.40 39.02 -0.92
N THR A 522 13.20 38.58 -1.90
CA THR A 522 12.99 37.29 -2.57
C THR A 522 13.19 36.14 -1.59
N GLN A 523 14.18 36.24 -0.70
CA GLN A 523 14.42 35.28 0.36
C GLN A 523 13.22 35.16 1.34
N LEU A 524 12.64 36.28 1.77
CA LEU A 524 11.47 36.31 2.65
C LEU A 524 10.22 35.68 2.00
N ALA A 525 9.99 35.97 0.72
CA ALA A 525 8.92 35.35 -0.04
C ALA A 525 9.12 33.84 -0.17
N LEU A 526 10.36 33.38 -0.41
CA LEU A 526 10.67 31.97 -0.57
C LEU A 526 10.58 31.18 0.75
N LEU A 527 11.05 31.76 1.86
CA LEU A 527 10.84 31.21 3.21
C LEU A 527 9.34 31.02 3.50
N THR A 528 8.52 32.02 3.13
CA THR A 528 7.06 31.96 3.28
C THR A 528 6.45 30.86 2.39
N LYS A 529 6.88 30.76 1.12
CA LYS A 529 6.43 29.71 0.18
C LYS A 529 6.74 28.31 0.71
N PHE A 530 7.96 28.07 1.21
CA PHE A 530 8.34 26.78 1.80
C PHE A 530 7.62 26.46 3.12
N LEU A 531 7.40 27.44 4.00
CA LEU A 531 6.60 27.23 5.21
C LEU A 531 5.15 26.85 4.89
N LEU A 532 4.54 27.48 3.89
CA LEU A 532 3.20 27.11 3.40
C LEU A 532 3.18 25.71 2.75
N ILE A 533 4.21 25.33 1.99
CA ILE A 533 4.37 23.96 1.48
C ILE A 533 4.45 22.96 2.65
N GLY A 534 5.26 23.23 3.67
CA GLY A 534 5.37 22.40 4.87
C GLY A 534 4.04 22.24 5.62
N LYS A 535 3.27 23.32 5.75
CA LYS A 535 1.91 23.30 6.33
C LYS A 535 0.96 22.42 5.52
N HIS A 536 0.88 22.62 4.20
CA HIS A 536 0.01 21.82 3.35
C HIS A 536 0.45 20.34 3.30
N CYS A 537 1.75 20.05 3.41
CA CYS A 537 2.25 18.67 3.57
C CYS A 537 1.74 18.04 4.88
N TYR A 538 1.76 18.78 5.99
CA TYR A 538 1.20 18.32 7.27
C TYR A 538 -0.33 18.12 7.21
N GLU A 539 -1.07 19.10 6.68
CA GLU A 539 -2.54 19.04 6.51
C GLU A 539 -2.99 17.85 5.62
N SER A 540 -2.21 17.54 4.59
CA SER A 540 -2.41 16.38 3.70
C SER A 540 -1.80 15.07 4.21
N ARG A 541 -1.21 15.04 5.42
CA ARG A 541 -0.53 13.86 6.02
C ARG A 541 0.68 13.33 5.22
N ASN A 542 1.27 14.16 4.38
CA ASN A 542 2.60 13.95 3.79
C ASN A 542 3.68 14.37 4.81
N PHE A 543 3.84 13.57 5.88
CA PHE A 543 4.82 13.81 6.93
C PHE A 543 6.26 13.68 6.41
N ALA A 544 6.49 12.85 5.40
CA ALA A 544 7.78 12.75 4.70
C ALA A 544 8.27 14.12 4.20
N THR A 545 7.48 14.80 3.37
CA THR A 545 7.87 16.08 2.77
C THR A 545 7.81 17.21 3.81
N ALA A 546 6.87 17.18 4.76
CA ALA A 546 6.83 18.14 5.87
C ALA A 546 8.13 18.12 6.71
N MET A 547 8.69 16.93 6.97
CA MET A 547 9.97 16.78 7.68
C MET A 547 11.19 17.17 6.82
N GLN A 548 11.13 16.99 5.49
CA GLN A 548 12.17 17.46 4.57
C GLN A 548 12.22 18.99 4.52
N VAL A 549 11.06 19.64 4.42
CA VAL A 549 10.91 21.10 4.52
C VAL A 549 11.46 21.62 5.85
N LEU A 550 11.09 21.00 6.96
CA LEU A 550 11.61 21.36 8.28
C LEU A 550 13.14 21.24 8.33
N ARG A 551 13.74 20.13 7.89
CA ARG A 551 15.20 19.94 7.84
C ARG A 551 15.90 21.00 6.98
N GLY A 552 15.34 21.36 5.82
CA GLY A 552 15.89 22.39 4.94
C GLY A 552 15.84 23.79 5.55
N LEU A 553 14.77 24.12 6.29
CA LEU A 553 14.60 25.39 7.00
C LEU A 553 15.41 25.48 8.31
N GLU A 554 15.70 24.33 8.93
CA GLU A 554 16.52 24.23 10.15
C GLU A 554 18.03 24.13 9.89
N ASN A 555 18.45 24.11 8.62
CA ASN A 555 19.86 24.19 8.26
C ASN A 555 20.55 25.40 8.94
N VAL A 556 21.75 25.18 9.48
CA VAL A 556 22.49 26.13 10.32
C VAL A 556 22.73 27.47 9.62
N ILE A 557 22.94 27.47 8.30
CA ILE A 557 23.12 28.68 7.49
C ILE A 557 21.79 29.37 7.29
N VAL A 558 20.76 28.61 6.88
CA VAL A 558 19.41 29.13 6.63
C VAL A 558 18.86 29.83 7.88
N ARG A 559 19.05 29.23 9.07
CA ARG A 559 18.63 29.80 10.37
C ARG A 559 19.36 31.09 10.78
N GLN A 560 20.51 31.41 10.20
CA GLN A 560 21.26 32.64 10.50
C GLN A 560 20.83 33.86 9.65
N LEU A 561 20.07 33.64 8.58
CA LEU A 561 19.74 34.69 7.60
C LEU A 561 18.84 35.80 8.18
N PRO A 562 19.02 37.07 7.77
CA PRO A 562 18.29 38.20 8.33
C PRO A 562 16.78 38.22 7.98
N ALA A 563 16.35 37.51 6.94
CA ALA A 563 14.95 37.48 6.51
C ALA A 563 13.98 36.93 7.57
N TRP A 564 14.41 36.01 8.45
CA TRP A 564 13.58 35.47 9.54
C TRP A 564 12.93 36.55 10.43
N LYS A 565 13.57 37.73 10.57
CA LYS A 565 13.07 38.86 11.37
C LYS A 565 11.91 39.62 10.73
N HIS A 566 11.62 39.34 9.45
CA HIS A 566 10.61 40.05 8.65
C HIS A 566 9.43 39.14 8.27
N LEU A 567 9.43 37.88 8.72
CA LEU A 567 8.28 36.99 8.64
C LEU A 567 7.18 37.47 9.60
N SER A 568 5.92 37.35 9.20
CA SER A 568 4.78 37.56 10.10
C SER A 568 4.68 36.42 11.13
N THR A 569 4.22 36.71 12.34
CA THR A 569 4.06 35.73 13.42
C THR A 569 3.32 34.46 12.98
N LYS A 570 2.20 34.62 12.25
CA LYS A 570 1.40 33.52 11.67
C LYS A 570 2.16 32.55 10.75
N VAL A 571 3.22 33.03 10.09
CA VAL A 571 4.05 32.19 9.20
C VAL A 571 5.21 31.58 9.99
N PHE A 572 5.71 32.27 11.02
CA PHE A 572 6.70 31.72 11.94
C PHE A 572 6.12 30.62 12.85
N GLU A 573 4.87 30.77 13.30
CA GLU A 573 4.12 29.78 14.08
C GLU A 573 4.11 28.39 13.40
N ILE A 574 4.00 28.34 12.06
CA ILE A 574 4.07 27.10 11.26
C ILE A 574 5.39 26.34 11.50
N LEU A 575 6.52 27.03 11.71
CA LEU A 575 7.79 26.37 11.98
C LEU A 575 7.79 25.67 13.36
N GLU A 576 7.14 26.27 14.35
CA GLU A 576 6.99 25.70 15.68
C GLU A 576 5.94 24.58 15.70
N GLU A 577 4.85 24.69 14.91
CA GLU A 577 3.91 23.59 14.63
C GLU A 577 4.68 22.38 14.04
N LEU A 578 5.50 22.59 13.01
CA LEU A 578 6.28 21.53 12.38
C LEU A 578 7.31 20.89 13.34
N ARG A 579 7.92 21.68 14.25
CA ARG A 579 8.75 21.11 15.34
C ARG A 579 7.96 20.25 16.30
N ALA A 580 6.79 20.71 16.75
CA ALA A 580 5.92 19.95 17.64
C ALA A 580 5.49 18.62 16.98
N VAL A 581 5.17 18.65 15.68
CA VAL A 581 4.91 17.45 14.88
C VAL A 581 6.13 16.53 14.82
N GLN A 582 7.35 17.04 14.61
CA GLN A 582 8.56 16.20 14.64
C GLN A 582 8.76 15.51 15.99
N VAL A 583 8.55 16.22 17.11
CA VAL A 583 8.65 15.65 18.46
C VAL A 583 7.58 14.58 18.69
N PHE A 584 6.33 14.86 18.33
CA PHE A 584 5.22 13.91 18.43
C PHE A 584 5.49 12.63 17.63
N LEU A 585 5.85 12.75 16.35
CA LEU A 585 6.16 11.62 15.47
C LEU A 585 7.34 10.77 15.98
N LYS A 586 8.27 11.36 16.75
CA LYS A 586 9.40 10.65 17.38
C LYS A 586 9.10 10.04 18.75
N SER A 587 7.96 10.37 19.37
CA SER A 587 7.62 9.97 20.74
C SER A 587 6.81 8.67 20.85
N ASP A 588 6.13 8.29 19.77
CA ASP A 588 5.24 7.14 19.67
C ASP A 588 5.41 6.52 18.27
N ASP A 589 5.75 5.22 18.21
CA ASP A 589 5.97 4.52 16.95
C ASP A 589 4.66 4.17 16.22
N MET A 590 3.52 4.23 16.91
CA MET A 590 2.19 3.91 16.41
C MET A 590 1.29 5.13 16.20
N CYS A 591 1.77 6.35 16.46
CA CYS A 591 0.97 7.60 16.43
C CYS A 591 0.21 7.85 15.11
N LEU A 592 0.75 7.39 13.99
CA LEU A 592 0.14 7.53 12.66
C LEU A 592 -0.87 6.42 12.32
N MET A 593 -0.94 5.36 13.12
CA MET A 593 -1.80 4.18 12.95
C MET A 593 -3.18 4.31 13.61
N GLY A 594 -3.44 5.39 14.35
CA GLY A 594 -4.74 5.67 14.94
C GLY A 594 -5.84 5.96 13.90
N GLY A 595 -6.97 5.26 14.00
CA GLY A 595 -8.14 5.43 13.14
C GLY A 595 -8.86 4.11 12.85
N GLU A 596 -10.10 4.19 12.35
CA GLU A 596 -10.85 3.03 11.86
C GLU A 596 -10.27 2.56 10.51
N HIS A 597 -9.98 1.27 10.36
CA HIS A 597 -9.25 0.73 9.20
C HIS A 597 -9.95 1.03 7.85
N THR A 598 -11.29 1.05 7.84
CA THR A 598 -12.12 1.28 6.65
C THR A 598 -12.12 2.72 6.13
N LYS A 599 -11.57 3.68 6.89
CA LYS A 599 -11.60 5.13 6.56
C LYS A 599 -10.22 5.79 6.68
N ARG A 600 -9.16 5.02 6.42
CA ARG A 600 -7.78 5.51 6.53
C ARG A 600 -7.47 6.54 5.43
N LYS A 601 -7.12 7.76 5.83
CA LYS A 601 -6.64 8.80 4.89
C LYS A 601 -5.24 8.43 4.37
N PRO A 602 -4.94 8.72 3.08
CA PRO A 602 -3.60 8.54 2.52
C PRO A 602 -2.58 9.32 3.37
N THR A 603 -1.38 8.74 3.57
CA THR A 603 -0.39 9.21 4.54
C THR A 603 1.01 8.79 4.08
N LEU A 604 1.96 9.71 3.96
CA LEU A 604 3.37 9.38 3.68
C LEU A 604 4.22 9.56 4.95
N PRO A 605 4.72 8.48 5.58
CA PRO A 605 5.53 8.58 6.79
C PRO A 605 6.94 9.11 6.47
N SER A 606 7.56 9.79 7.43
CA SER A 606 8.99 10.12 7.30
C SER A 606 9.83 8.86 7.45
N ALA A 607 10.45 8.40 6.36
CA ALA A 607 11.30 7.20 6.34
C ALA A 607 12.43 7.24 7.38
N HIS A 608 12.97 8.44 7.66
CA HIS A 608 13.94 8.69 8.73
C HIS A 608 13.37 8.35 10.13
N ILE A 609 12.12 8.75 10.41
CA ILE A 609 11.48 8.52 11.73
C ILE A 609 11.01 7.06 11.85
N LEU A 610 10.50 6.47 10.77
CA LEU A 610 10.13 5.05 10.75
C LEU A 610 11.37 4.15 10.96
N ALA A 611 12.47 4.44 10.27
CA ALA A 611 13.74 3.76 10.51
C ALA A 611 14.25 3.98 11.95
N MET A 612 14.18 5.21 12.49
CA MET A 612 14.53 5.49 13.89
C MET A 612 13.74 4.61 14.88
N HIS A 613 12.43 4.45 14.69
CA HIS A 613 11.60 3.59 15.54
C HIS A 613 11.99 2.11 15.46
N VAL A 614 12.19 1.57 14.24
CA VAL A 614 12.72 0.21 14.05
C VAL A 614 14.07 0.06 14.76
N GLN A 615 14.98 1.01 14.58
CA GLN A 615 16.30 1.02 15.22
C GLN A 615 16.27 1.13 16.75
N GLN A 616 15.22 1.69 17.35
CA GLN A 616 15.03 1.69 18.80
C GLN A 616 14.61 0.29 19.27
N GLN A 617 13.63 -0.32 18.58
CA GLN A 617 13.20 -1.70 18.82
C GLN A 617 14.33 -2.72 18.59
N GLU A 618 15.31 -2.43 17.73
CA GLU A 618 16.49 -3.27 17.47
C GLU A 618 17.55 -3.26 18.59
N ILE A 619 17.52 -2.32 19.55
CA ILE A 619 18.55 -2.20 20.60
C ILE A 619 18.60 -3.45 21.51
N GLY A 620 19.81 -3.84 21.91
CA GLY A 620 20.08 -4.94 22.86
C GLY A 620 19.93 -6.34 22.25
N ALA A 621 20.37 -7.36 22.98
CA ALA A 621 20.40 -8.73 22.48
C ALA A 621 19.01 -9.27 22.07
N PHE A 622 18.91 -9.83 20.86
CA PHE A 622 17.72 -10.56 20.40
C PHE A 622 17.54 -11.90 21.11
N THR A 623 18.64 -12.52 21.53
CA THR A 623 18.67 -13.81 22.23
C THR A 623 18.73 -13.65 23.75
N LEU A 624 18.43 -14.75 24.45
CA LEU A 624 18.81 -15.00 25.84
C LEU A 624 20.21 -15.62 25.93
N THR A 625 20.75 -15.75 27.14
CA THR A 625 21.98 -16.53 27.42
C THR A 625 21.90 -18.00 27.03
N THR A 626 20.69 -18.54 26.85
CA THR A 626 20.41 -19.89 26.32
C THR A 626 20.48 -19.99 24.79
N GLY A 627 20.72 -18.87 24.08
CA GLY A 627 20.66 -18.80 22.62
C GLY A 627 19.25 -18.68 22.03
N ALA A 628 18.19 -18.88 22.83
CA ALA A 628 16.81 -18.77 22.37
C ALA A 628 16.40 -17.30 22.10
N TYR A 629 15.61 -17.07 21.06
CA TYR A 629 15.23 -15.76 20.52
C TYR A 629 13.97 -15.19 21.20
N LYS A 630 14.00 -13.90 21.57
CA LYS A 630 12.90 -13.17 22.19
C LYS A 630 11.83 -12.83 21.14
N TRP A 631 10.80 -13.67 21.05
CA TRP A 631 9.70 -13.47 20.11
C TRP A 631 8.97 -12.13 20.33
N THR A 632 8.84 -11.66 21.56
CA THR A 632 8.24 -10.32 21.84
C THR A 632 8.97 -9.17 21.16
N LYS A 633 10.31 -9.22 21.06
CA LYS A 633 11.11 -8.21 20.35
C LYS A 633 10.87 -8.26 18.84
N LEU A 634 10.87 -9.47 18.27
CA LEU A 634 10.59 -9.69 16.84
C LEU A 634 9.15 -9.27 16.48
N ARG A 635 8.16 -9.65 17.30
CA ARG A 635 6.76 -9.23 17.18
C ARG A 635 6.60 -7.70 17.23
N SER A 636 7.38 -7.01 18.09
CA SER A 636 7.40 -5.54 18.16
C SER A 636 7.92 -4.92 16.86
N ILE A 637 9.08 -5.36 16.38
CA ILE A 637 9.68 -4.89 15.12
C ILE A 637 8.72 -5.13 13.93
N ALA A 638 8.12 -6.32 13.85
CA ALA A 638 7.15 -6.68 12.83
C ALA A 638 5.96 -5.69 12.76
N LYS A 639 5.42 -5.26 13.91
CA LYS A 639 4.36 -4.25 13.97
C LYS A 639 4.84 -2.91 13.40
N VAL A 640 6.03 -2.43 13.78
CA VAL A 640 6.57 -1.15 13.27
C VAL A 640 6.80 -1.21 11.76
N VAL A 641 7.41 -2.27 11.22
CA VAL A 641 7.67 -2.36 9.76
C VAL A 641 6.41 -2.63 8.94
N SER A 642 5.42 -3.34 9.47
CA SER A 642 4.15 -3.59 8.76
C SER A 642 3.40 -2.30 8.38
N GLN A 643 3.68 -1.19 9.07
CA GLN A 643 3.12 0.12 8.74
C GLN A 643 3.44 0.57 7.31
N VAL A 644 4.57 0.12 6.71
CA VAL A 644 4.97 0.50 5.34
C VAL A 644 3.85 0.18 4.34
N HIS A 645 3.43 -1.08 4.28
CA HIS A 645 2.31 -1.51 3.43
C HIS A 645 0.98 -0.86 3.84
N ALA A 646 0.77 -0.64 5.15
CA ALA A 646 -0.42 0.05 5.65
C ALA A 646 -0.54 1.51 5.16
N PHE A 647 0.58 2.16 4.83
CA PHE A 647 0.63 3.51 4.27
C PHE A 647 0.57 3.52 2.72
N GLN A 648 0.96 2.44 2.07
CA GLN A 648 0.90 2.27 0.60
C GLN A 648 -0.51 1.98 0.09
N ASP A 649 -1.32 1.27 0.90
CA ASP A 649 -2.71 0.86 0.62
C ASP A 649 -3.63 2.03 0.22
N ALA A 650 -3.43 3.21 0.83
CA ALA A 650 -4.21 4.42 0.57
C ALA A 650 -3.42 5.43 -0.29
N VAL A 651 -3.78 5.53 -1.56
CA VAL A 651 -3.14 6.40 -2.58
C VAL A 651 -3.72 7.81 -2.58
N TYR A 652 -2.88 8.84 -2.84
CA TYR A 652 -3.30 10.23 -2.98
C TYR A 652 -4.03 10.51 -4.30
N PRO A 653 -5.29 11.01 -4.28
CA PRO A 653 -6.09 11.28 -5.48
C PRO A 653 -5.76 12.65 -6.09
N TYR A 654 -4.50 12.91 -6.43
CA TYR A 654 -4.06 14.14 -7.07
C TYR A 654 -3.72 13.90 -8.55
N SER A 655 -4.03 14.87 -9.41
CA SER A 655 -3.65 14.83 -10.83
C SER A 655 -2.16 15.12 -11.01
N PRO A 656 -1.43 14.33 -11.83
CA PRO A 656 -0.02 14.54 -12.08
C PRO A 656 0.22 15.64 -13.13
N ASP A 657 0.76 16.78 -12.69
CA ASP A 657 1.31 17.80 -13.57
C ASP A 657 2.72 17.38 -14.00
N ARG A 658 2.87 16.95 -15.26
CA ARG A 658 4.12 16.36 -15.76
C ARG A 658 5.24 17.39 -15.91
N ASP A 659 4.90 18.63 -16.25
CA ASP A 659 5.89 19.68 -16.51
C ASP A 659 6.42 20.24 -15.19
N LEU A 660 5.54 20.48 -14.20
CA LEU A 660 5.96 20.85 -12.85
C LEU A 660 6.72 19.70 -12.16
N GLN A 661 6.31 18.44 -12.34
CA GLN A 661 7.07 17.28 -11.86
C GLN A 661 8.47 17.19 -12.50
N ALA A 662 8.58 17.41 -13.82
CA ALA A 662 9.88 17.39 -14.52
C ALA A 662 10.79 18.53 -14.06
N TYR A 663 10.25 19.75 -13.93
CA TYR A 663 10.95 20.91 -13.35
C TYR A 663 11.44 20.60 -11.93
N LEU A 664 10.58 20.09 -11.04
CA LEU A 664 10.93 19.77 -9.66
C LEU A 664 12.01 18.68 -9.60
N ARG A 665 11.87 17.57 -10.33
CA ARG A 665 12.89 16.50 -10.38
C ARG A 665 14.25 17.05 -10.84
N ARG A 666 14.29 17.83 -11.94
CA ARG A 666 15.52 18.48 -12.45
C ARG A 666 16.14 19.42 -11.41
N ARG A 667 15.33 20.27 -10.76
CA ARG A 667 15.80 21.30 -9.82
C ARG A 667 16.29 20.69 -8.50
N ILE A 668 15.61 19.67 -7.98
CA ILE A 668 16.05 18.89 -6.82
C ILE A 668 17.37 18.18 -7.12
N ALA A 669 17.46 17.45 -8.24
CA ALA A 669 18.69 16.74 -8.62
C ALA A 669 19.90 17.67 -8.76
N ARG A 670 19.73 18.84 -9.40
CA ARG A 670 20.79 19.85 -9.57
C ARG A 670 21.32 20.42 -8.24
N LEU A 671 20.48 20.53 -7.22
CA LEU A 671 20.85 21.12 -5.92
C LEU A 671 21.03 20.07 -4.80
N ALA A 672 20.81 18.78 -5.10
CA ALA A 672 20.89 17.67 -4.16
C ALA A 672 22.24 17.58 -3.42
N THR A 673 23.35 17.84 -4.12
CA THR A 673 24.72 17.71 -3.59
C THR A 673 25.45 19.05 -3.47
N SER A 674 24.76 20.19 -3.61
CA SER A 674 25.38 21.51 -3.46
C SER A 674 25.87 21.76 -2.03
N ASP A 675 27.05 22.36 -1.90
CA ASP A 675 27.57 22.78 -0.60
C ASP A 675 27.03 24.17 -0.23
N ILE A 676 26.07 24.18 0.70
CA ILE A 676 25.42 25.41 1.16
C ILE A 676 26.43 26.38 1.81
N HIS A 677 27.55 25.90 2.38
CA HIS A 677 28.58 26.77 2.96
C HIS A 677 29.30 27.58 1.89
N LEU A 678 29.56 26.99 0.72
CA LEU A 678 30.15 27.71 -0.42
C LEU A 678 29.14 28.69 -1.02
N LEU A 679 27.90 28.25 -1.27
CA LEU A 679 26.83 29.12 -1.77
C LEU A 679 26.57 30.34 -0.85
N ALA A 680 26.74 30.18 0.45
CA ALA A 680 26.61 31.25 1.44
C ALA A 680 27.80 32.22 1.46
N ALA A 681 29.00 31.75 1.12
CA ALA A 681 30.19 32.58 0.99
C ALA A 681 30.15 33.43 -0.31
N ASP A 682 29.69 32.82 -1.41
CA ASP A 682 29.51 33.51 -2.69
C ASP A 682 28.41 34.58 -2.61
N ASN A 683 27.30 34.31 -1.89
CA ASN A 683 26.21 35.28 -1.68
C ASN A 683 26.43 36.19 -0.45
N ASP A 684 27.58 36.84 -0.45
CA ASP A 684 28.14 37.72 0.60
C ASP A 684 27.14 38.84 1.05
N ALA A 685 26.25 39.28 0.15
CA ALA A 685 25.22 40.28 0.42
C ALA A 685 24.28 39.91 1.59
N ASN A 686 23.98 38.62 1.78
CA ASN A 686 23.02 38.15 2.77
C ASN A 686 23.57 38.08 4.21
N PHE A 687 24.89 38.08 4.41
CA PHE A 687 25.52 37.84 5.71
C PHE A 687 26.29 39.04 6.30
N ARG A 688 26.73 40.01 5.49
CA ARG A 688 27.56 41.16 5.94
C ARG A 688 27.02 41.96 7.14
N GLN A 689 25.70 42.03 7.34
CA GLN A 689 25.12 42.76 8.49
C GLN A 689 25.46 42.17 9.87
N SER A 690 25.77 40.87 9.98
CA SER A 690 26.22 40.28 11.25
C SER A 690 27.72 40.48 11.45
N SER A 691 28.53 40.14 10.44
CA SER A 691 30.00 40.16 10.50
C SER A 691 30.55 41.57 10.73
N GLU A 692 30.01 42.59 10.07
CA GLU A 692 30.39 43.98 10.33
C GLU A 692 30.06 44.41 11.77
N ARG A 693 28.88 44.04 12.29
CA ARG A 693 28.43 44.44 13.62
C ARG A 693 29.26 43.77 14.72
N GLN A 694 29.70 42.55 14.48
CA GLN A 694 30.58 41.77 15.35
C GLN A 694 32.03 42.28 15.27
N THR A 695 32.55 42.55 14.08
CA THR A 695 33.88 43.15 13.86
C THR A 695 33.98 44.55 14.45
N ARG A 696 32.97 45.42 14.23
CA ARG A 696 32.88 46.74 14.87
C ARG A 696 32.80 46.63 16.40
N ARG A 697 32.12 45.61 16.95
CA ARG A 697 32.16 45.30 18.40
C ARG A 697 33.58 44.96 18.85
N ILE A 698 34.25 43.98 18.23
CA ILE A 698 35.61 43.54 18.58
C ILE A 698 36.61 44.71 18.48
N GLN A 699 36.57 45.50 17.40
CA GLN A 699 37.40 46.69 17.24
C GLN A 699 37.12 47.79 18.29
N ASN A 700 35.88 47.91 18.75
CA ASN A 700 35.53 48.84 19.83
C ASN A 700 35.97 48.32 21.20
N THR A 701 35.95 47.01 21.43
CA THR A 701 36.56 46.40 22.63
C THR A 701 38.08 46.57 22.61
N LEU A 702 38.75 46.28 21.49
CA LEU A 702 40.20 46.48 21.34
C LEU A 702 40.59 47.96 21.52
N ARG A 703 39.84 48.91 20.96
CA ARG A 703 40.08 50.34 21.18
C ARG A 703 39.90 50.74 22.64
N ARG A 704 38.89 50.19 23.34
CA ARG A 704 38.65 50.46 24.75
C ARG A 704 39.74 49.89 25.65
N VAL A 705 40.24 48.69 25.34
CA VAL A 705 41.39 48.06 26.02
C VAL A 705 42.69 48.83 25.74
N LYS A 706 42.93 49.27 24.50
CA LYS A 706 44.11 50.09 24.16
C LYS A 706 44.08 51.45 24.88
N ALA A 707 42.91 52.04 25.05
CA ALA A 707 42.72 53.29 25.81
C ALA A 707 42.81 53.12 27.34
N THR A 708 42.94 51.89 27.87
CA THR A 708 43.28 51.62 29.28
C THR A 708 44.76 51.21 29.47
N PHE A 709 45.57 51.30 28.41
CA PHE A 709 47.03 51.09 28.43
C PHE A 709 47.79 52.32 27.88
N GLN A 710 47.17 53.50 27.94
CA GLN A 710 47.76 54.83 27.73
C GLN A 710 47.39 55.72 28.91
#